data_AF-A0A0Q7X798-F1
#
_entry.id   AF-A0A0Q7X798-F1
#
_cell.length_a   1.000
_cell.length_b   1.000
_cell.length_c   1.000
_cell.angle_alpha   90.00
_cell.angle_beta   90.00
_cell.angle_gamma   90.00
#
_symmetry.space_group_name_H-M   'P 1'
#
loop_
_entity.id
_entity.type
_entity.pdbx_description
1 polymer ?
#
loop_
_entity_poly.entity_id
_entity_poly.type
_entity_poly.pdbx_seq_one_letter_code
_entity_poly.pdbx_strand_id
1 'polypeptide(L)'
;MPVRAIADGEIVFARRPAAVSADAAHAQNYNPYGATPAWTDNGLVIIRHVTDIGEGANAIDITYFSLITHLSSLSAACGRVADGTATAAQRRISRKDEIGAAGRVYGVADHVHIEILCDDDALRKLAGRITGDLAVTENGRHDAVYGEIYYYLPAGAGFFQNEPPANRTTPTGAAAYTSTDPLIVGIRYAEGDGNRPGDAYLTTYQPTGATVGNAAIRVADAEYELLIRATAIHDAFPATGARPTVSAVYDLLRFGRTIGPDALTPATTPHWRQVNYPGGTGWVNLNAENVFKFSDADFPHWRGWKLIDDDTDDNSQSNSALLVARIEDAANADGRLTRDELIRQMSLPAVRKALSRTVCKFPSEWNRDTIAARWGWLQTDPDVGLSAEDWATFQQHVSALTVPAASLPVPLRAAHWHFHPQEFIAHMRQCSWLSEAEMALTLPKHMFYNAAGNPRTAITTNNATYTLTRQTATTRLATHRIPLNVCIRRYIGSSRQRLAIFLAQVTLETAQWRSGGNMCRLMHEWYYGQYSAANPATQYYTAFYGRGIMQLTWAGNYKDYGEFRALPNHTGAYEERLTPASHRITATSRHYLSNPNDGGTQITWSPRYDPDYIGENPHSACDSGGYYWVNKHFSGHTNINRACDAVFTTAVVGQVNRLVNGGGNGYYERQAYAAYLMRYLTEDVSVDATRQITLPAPKAAITVNFSRT
;
A
#
# COMPACT_ATOMS: atom_id res chain seq x y z
N MET A 1 11.26 25.20 -1.02
CA MET A 1 11.32 23.90 -1.76
C MET A 1 10.27 23.92 -2.85
N PRO A 2 10.49 23.28 -4.02
CA PRO A 2 9.47 23.21 -5.06
C PRO A 2 8.26 22.39 -4.60
N VAL A 3 7.09 22.71 -5.15
CA VAL A 3 5.87 21.91 -4.99
C VAL A 3 5.99 20.69 -5.89
N ARG A 4 5.56 19.52 -5.40
CA ARG A 4 5.77 18.23 -6.07
C ARG A 4 4.50 17.40 -6.12
N ALA A 5 4.40 16.53 -7.12
CA ALA A 5 3.28 15.61 -7.27
C ALA A 5 3.24 14.57 -6.15
N ILE A 6 2.05 14.33 -5.61
CA ILE A 6 1.83 13.39 -4.48
C ILE A 6 1.78 11.93 -4.95
N ALA A 7 1.41 11.71 -6.21
CA ALA A 7 1.26 10.41 -6.86
C ALA A 7 1.50 10.54 -8.38
N ASP A 8 1.68 9.41 -9.05
CA ASP A 8 1.70 9.34 -10.51
C ASP A 8 0.35 9.76 -11.09
N GLY A 9 0.36 10.43 -12.24
CA GLY A 9 -0.87 10.89 -12.86
C GLY A 9 -0.68 11.57 -14.21
N GLU A 10 -1.75 12.23 -14.64
CA GLU A 10 -1.81 13.02 -15.86
C GLU A 10 -2.24 14.45 -15.54
N ILE A 11 -1.47 15.43 -16.00
CA ILE A 11 -1.82 16.84 -15.90
C ILE A 11 -2.97 17.12 -16.88
N VAL A 12 -4.18 17.23 -16.34
CA VAL A 12 -5.41 17.44 -17.13
C VAL A 12 -5.69 18.93 -17.36
N PHE A 13 -5.20 19.79 -16.47
CA PHE A 13 -5.32 21.24 -16.60
C PHE A 13 -4.13 21.95 -15.96
N ALA A 14 -3.69 23.05 -16.58
CA ALA A 14 -2.72 23.96 -15.98
C ALA A 14 -2.97 25.40 -16.45
N ARG A 15 -2.76 26.37 -15.54
CA ARG A 15 -2.82 27.81 -15.82
C ARG A 15 -1.51 28.45 -15.38
N ARG A 16 -0.89 29.24 -16.27
CA ARG A 16 0.28 30.04 -15.91
C ARG A 16 -0.11 31.14 -14.92
N PRO A 17 0.74 31.42 -13.91
CA PRO A 17 0.54 32.59 -13.08
C PRO A 17 0.65 33.87 -13.89
N ALA A 18 -0.17 34.85 -13.54
CA ALA A 18 -0.01 36.21 -14.04
C ALA A 18 1.31 36.82 -13.56
N ALA A 19 1.88 37.73 -14.36
CA ALA A 19 3.00 38.55 -13.90
C ALA A 19 2.52 39.49 -12.79
N VAL A 20 3.36 39.68 -11.77
CA VAL A 20 3.05 40.60 -10.67
C VAL A 20 2.80 42.00 -11.24
N SER A 21 1.66 42.58 -10.87
CA SER A 21 1.28 43.94 -11.26
C SER A 21 1.53 44.93 -10.14
N ALA A 22 2.10 46.09 -10.48
CA ALA A 22 2.23 47.24 -9.58
C ALA A 22 0.94 48.07 -9.50
N ASP A 23 -0.05 47.80 -10.34
CA ASP A 23 -1.36 48.46 -10.28
C ASP A 23 -2.11 48.03 -9.01
N ALA A 24 -2.34 48.98 -8.11
CA ALA A 24 -3.05 48.77 -6.86
C ALA A 24 -4.49 48.26 -7.07
N ALA A 25 -5.12 48.62 -8.18
CA ALA A 25 -6.49 48.20 -8.52
C ALA A 25 -6.55 46.81 -9.20
N HIS A 26 -5.40 46.18 -9.47
CA HIS A 26 -5.38 44.86 -10.08
C HIS A 26 -6.09 43.83 -9.20
N ALA A 27 -6.97 43.01 -9.77
CA ALA A 27 -7.79 42.07 -9.00
C ALA A 27 -6.98 41.12 -8.08
N GLN A 28 -5.77 40.73 -8.46
CA GLN A 28 -4.88 39.90 -7.63
C GLN A 28 -4.16 40.66 -6.51
N ASN A 29 -4.27 41.99 -6.43
CA ASN A 29 -3.72 42.84 -5.37
C ASN A 29 -4.73 43.11 -4.23
N TYR A 30 -5.88 42.42 -4.23
CA TYR A 30 -6.87 42.48 -3.15
C TYR A 30 -6.27 42.11 -1.79
N ASN A 31 -6.54 42.94 -0.77
CA ASN A 31 -6.10 42.71 0.60
C ASN A 31 -7.28 42.80 1.57
N PRO A 32 -7.80 41.67 2.08
CA PRO A 32 -8.90 41.68 3.04
C PRO A 32 -8.47 42.10 4.47
N TYR A 33 -7.17 42.26 4.73
CA TYR A 33 -6.62 42.50 6.06
C TYR A 33 -5.97 43.88 6.23
N GLY A 34 -6.00 44.74 5.21
CA GLY A 34 -5.38 46.06 5.28
C GLY A 34 -5.58 46.90 4.03
N ALA A 35 -5.15 48.17 4.10
CA ALA A 35 -5.36 49.15 3.03
C ALA A 35 -4.28 49.12 1.92
N THR A 36 -3.26 48.29 2.06
CA THR A 36 -2.16 48.20 1.07
C THR A 36 -2.36 47.03 0.11
N PRO A 37 -2.13 47.20 -1.19
CA PRO A 37 -2.17 46.11 -2.18
C PRO A 37 -1.38 44.87 -1.75
N ALA A 38 -1.99 43.68 -1.86
CA ALA A 38 -1.39 42.42 -1.45
C ALA A 38 -1.55 41.34 -2.52
N TRP A 39 -0.47 41.02 -3.22
CA TRP A 39 -0.49 40.09 -4.35
C TRP A 39 -0.86 38.66 -3.94
N THR A 40 -1.77 38.04 -4.70
CA THR A 40 -2.12 36.62 -4.61
C THR A 40 -1.87 35.94 -5.96
N ASP A 41 -1.00 34.95 -5.99
CA ASP A 41 -0.69 34.19 -7.21
C ASP A 41 -1.86 33.31 -7.64
N ASN A 42 -1.97 33.08 -8.94
CA ASN A 42 -3.06 32.31 -9.54
C ASN A 42 -2.56 31.19 -10.46
N GLY A 43 -1.29 30.79 -10.42
CA GLY A 43 -0.86 29.57 -11.09
C GLY A 43 -1.62 28.36 -10.52
N LEU A 44 -2.17 27.51 -11.38
CA LEU A 44 -3.06 26.39 -11.02
C LEU A 44 -2.68 25.14 -11.81
N VAL A 45 -2.65 23.99 -11.18
CA VAL A 45 -2.45 22.68 -11.81
C VAL A 45 -3.45 21.68 -11.26
N ILE A 46 -4.06 20.91 -12.15
CA ILE A 46 -4.94 19.79 -11.80
C ILE A 46 -4.37 18.52 -12.40
N ILE A 47 -4.18 17.52 -11.55
CA ILE A 47 -3.65 16.21 -11.91
C ILE A 47 -4.74 15.17 -11.66
N ARG A 48 -5.00 14.34 -12.66
CA ARG A 48 -5.83 13.15 -12.54
C ARG A 48 -4.97 11.96 -12.19
N HIS A 49 -5.37 11.23 -11.16
CA HIS A 49 -4.73 10.02 -10.69
C HIS A 49 -5.66 8.84 -10.91
N VAL A 50 -5.07 7.67 -11.20
CA VAL A 50 -5.77 6.39 -11.22
C VAL A 50 -4.98 5.43 -10.36
N THR A 51 -5.63 4.75 -9.43
CA THR A 51 -4.98 3.81 -8.50
C THR A 51 -5.83 2.57 -8.26
N ASP A 52 -5.16 1.55 -7.73
CA ASP A 52 -5.76 0.32 -7.23
C ASP A 52 -5.40 0.23 -5.74
N ILE A 53 -6.35 -0.18 -4.89
CA ILE A 53 -6.12 -0.41 -3.46
C ILE A 53 -6.18 -1.90 -3.06
N GLY A 54 -6.57 -2.73 -4.02
CA GLY A 54 -6.85 -4.15 -3.83
C GLY A 54 -7.23 -4.83 -5.13
N GLU A 55 -7.97 -5.93 -5.04
CA GLU A 55 -8.36 -6.76 -6.18
C GLU A 55 -9.87 -6.72 -6.46
N GLY A 56 -10.27 -6.88 -7.73
CA GLY A 56 -11.67 -6.84 -8.12
C GLY A 56 -12.21 -5.42 -8.39
N ALA A 57 -13.36 -5.34 -9.06
CA ALA A 57 -13.89 -4.10 -9.65
C ALA A 57 -14.14 -2.97 -8.63
N ASN A 58 -14.34 -3.31 -7.35
CA ASN A 58 -14.60 -2.37 -6.27
C ASN A 58 -13.33 -1.78 -5.64
N ALA A 59 -12.14 -2.30 -6.00
CA ALA A 59 -10.86 -1.90 -5.43
C ALA A 59 -9.83 -1.46 -6.48
N ILE A 60 -10.21 -1.39 -7.77
CA ILE A 60 -9.35 -0.98 -8.89
C ILE A 60 -9.96 0.18 -9.68
N ASP A 61 -9.12 0.82 -10.50
CA ASP A 61 -9.53 1.91 -11.39
C ASP A 61 -10.21 3.06 -10.63
N ILE A 62 -9.63 3.44 -9.50
CA ILE A 62 -10.13 4.53 -8.65
C ILE A 62 -9.53 5.83 -9.15
N THR A 63 -10.40 6.74 -9.63
CA THR A 63 -9.99 8.06 -10.10
C THR A 63 -10.15 9.09 -9.00
N TYR A 64 -9.09 9.85 -8.74
CA TYR A 64 -9.13 11.03 -7.87
C TYR A 64 -8.25 12.13 -8.46
N PHE A 65 -8.37 13.34 -7.95
CA PHE A 65 -7.65 14.50 -8.47
C PHE A 65 -6.89 15.21 -7.37
N SER A 66 -5.73 15.76 -7.72
CA SER A 66 -5.07 16.79 -6.91
C SER A 66 -5.19 18.14 -7.61
N LEU A 67 -5.72 19.14 -6.92
CA LEU A 67 -5.74 20.53 -7.37
C LEU A 67 -4.75 21.32 -6.55
N ILE A 68 -3.84 22.03 -7.21
CA ILE A 68 -2.78 22.82 -6.57
C ILE A 68 -2.78 24.21 -7.17
N THR A 69 -2.98 25.22 -6.34
CA THR A 69 -3.11 26.62 -6.76
C THR A 69 -2.19 27.54 -5.97
N HIS A 70 -2.21 28.83 -6.32
CA HIS A 70 -1.28 29.86 -5.85
C HIS A 70 0.18 29.57 -6.19
N LEU A 71 0.43 28.94 -7.35
CA LEU A 71 1.79 28.72 -7.84
C LEU A 71 2.34 30.01 -8.46
N SER A 72 3.56 30.41 -8.13
CA SER A 72 4.26 31.57 -8.74
C SER A 72 5.00 31.20 -10.03
N SER A 73 5.22 29.91 -10.27
CA SER A 73 5.78 29.39 -11.52
C SER A 73 5.37 27.94 -11.74
N LEU A 74 5.46 27.49 -12.98
CA LEU A 74 5.19 26.10 -13.36
C LEU A 74 6.48 25.41 -13.79
N SER A 75 6.60 24.11 -13.51
CA SER A 75 7.63 23.27 -14.10
C SER A 75 7.45 23.15 -15.61
N ALA A 76 8.49 22.69 -16.33
CA ALA A 76 8.43 22.55 -17.78
C ALA A 76 7.29 21.63 -18.26
N ALA A 77 6.95 20.60 -17.49
CA ALA A 77 5.83 19.71 -17.81
C ALA A 77 4.48 20.42 -17.70
N CYS A 78 4.23 21.09 -16.58
CA CYS A 78 2.99 21.83 -16.35
C CYS A 78 2.85 23.03 -17.32
N GLY A 79 3.97 23.71 -17.62
CA GLY A 79 4.01 24.81 -18.58
C GLY A 79 3.55 24.42 -19.98
N ARG A 80 4.01 23.27 -20.51
CA ARG A 80 3.56 22.77 -21.83
C ARG A 80 2.05 22.51 -21.87
N VAL A 81 1.47 22.05 -20.76
CA VAL A 81 0.01 21.84 -20.68
C VAL A 81 -0.72 23.17 -20.68
N ALA A 82 -0.22 24.15 -19.90
CA ALA A 82 -0.79 25.50 -19.87
C ALA A 82 -0.73 26.19 -21.24
N ASP A 83 0.30 25.91 -22.03
CA ASP A 83 0.48 26.45 -23.39
C ASP A 83 -0.33 25.69 -24.46
N GLY A 84 -1.00 24.59 -24.10
CA GLY A 84 -1.71 23.74 -25.06
C GLY A 84 -0.80 22.96 -26.02
N THR A 85 0.50 22.86 -25.72
CA THR A 85 1.52 22.23 -26.60
C THR A 85 1.90 20.81 -26.18
N ALA A 86 1.46 20.36 -25.00
CA ALA A 86 1.80 19.04 -24.49
C ALA A 86 1.14 17.90 -25.29
N THR A 87 1.94 16.95 -25.74
CA THR A 87 1.43 15.64 -26.21
C THR A 87 0.88 14.83 -25.03
N ALA A 88 0.09 13.78 -25.31
CA ALA A 88 -0.42 12.87 -24.29
C ALA A 88 0.68 12.27 -23.40
N ALA A 89 1.84 11.94 -23.97
CA ALA A 89 2.99 11.43 -23.20
C ALA A 89 3.62 12.52 -22.30
N GLN A 90 3.63 13.77 -22.75
CA GLN A 90 4.20 14.91 -22.01
C GLN A 90 3.30 15.43 -20.89
N ARG A 91 2.02 15.01 -20.84
CA ARG A 91 1.09 15.27 -19.73
C ARG A 91 1.32 14.36 -18.53
N ARG A 92 2.06 13.25 -18.71
CA ARG A 92 2.35 12.33 -17.61
C ARG A 92 3.28 12.99 -16.60
N ILE A 93 2.95 12.83 -15.33
CA ILE A 93 3.76 13.26 -14.21
C ILE A 93 3.90 12.10 -13.23
N SER A 94 5.08 11.93 -12.66
CA SER A 94 5.29 10.92 -11.64
C SER A 94 5.31 11.52 -10.24
N ARG A 95 5.01 10.69 -9.26
CA ARG A 95 5.18 10.97 -7.85
C ARG A 95 6.56 11.58 -7.59
N LYS A 96 6.59 12.69 -6.86
CA LYS A 96 7.75 13.54 -6.53
C LYS A 96 8.29 14.40 -7.68
N ASP A 97 7.77 14.32 -8.91
CA ASP A 97 8.17 15.27 -9.95
C ASP A 97 7.74 16.69 -9.57
N GLU A 98 8.53 17.68 -9.98
CA GLU A 98 8.26 19.09 -9.69
C GLU A 98 7.06 19.62 -10.47
N ILE A 99 6.18 20.33 -9.78
CA ILE A 99 4.99 20.97 -10.33
C ILE A 99 5.26 22.45 -10.59
N GLY A 100 5.96 23.12 -9.67
CA GLY A 100 6.18 24.56 -9.70
C GLY A 100 6.76 25.10 -8.39
N ALA A 101 6.77 26.42 -8.26
CA ALA A 101 7.14 27.08 -7.00
C ALA A 101 5.87 27.57 -6.27
N ALA A 102 5.92 27.50 -4.93
CA ALA A 102 4.90 28.13 -4.10
C ALA A 102 4.88 29.65 -4.38
N GLY A 103 3.68 30.23 -4.32
CA GLY A 103 3.48 31.65 -4.58
C GLY A 103 3.13 32.41 -3.33
N ARG A 104 2.43 33.52 -3.54
CA ARG A 104 1.94 34.41 -2.51
C ARG A 104 0.43 34.26 -2.35
N VAL A 105 -0.02 34.33 -1.10
CA VAL A 105 -1.43 34.53 -0.76
C VAL A 105 -1.52 35.76 0.12
N TYR A 106 -2.25 36.78 -0.34
CA TYR A 106 -2.34 38.09 0.31
C TYR A 106 -0.97 38.67 0.70
N GLY A 107 -0.02 38.64 -0.24
CA GLY A 107 1.34 39.15 -0.06
C GLY A 107 2.29 38.23 0.72
N VAL A 108 1.79 37.18 1.38
CA VAL A 108 2.60 36.24 2.16
C VAL A 108 3.17 35.15 1.24
N ALA A 109 4.49 35.08 1.14
CA ALA A 109 5.20 34.11 0.30
C ALA A 109 5.13 32.67 0.82
N ASP A 110 5.53 31.71 -0.02
CA ASP A 110 5.62 30.27 0.27
C ASP A 110 4.29 29.62 0.66
N HIS A 111 3.17 30.12 0.12
CA HIS A 111 1.84 29.57 0.33
C HIS A 111 1.31 28.89 -0.92
N VAL A 112 0.59 27.79 -0.73
CA VAL A 112 -0.20 27.08 -1.74
C VAL A 112 -1.49 26.58 -1.12
N HIS A 113 -2.50 26.37 -1.95
CA HIS A 113 -3.70 25.63 -1.57
C HIS A 113 -3.74 24.31 -2.33
N ILE A 114 -4.09 23.23 -1.63
CA ILE A 114 -4.12 21.87 -2.18
C ILE A 114 -5.47 21.23 -1.83
N GLU A 115 -6.13 20.66 -2.83
CA GLU A 115 -7.31 19.80 -2.64
C GLU A 115 -7.02 18.41 -3.18
N ILE A 116 -7.57 17.40 -2.49
CA ILE A 116 -7.68 16.04 -2.99
C ILE A 116 -9.14 15.70 -3.04
N LEU A 117 -9.64 15.33 -4.21
CA LEU A 117 -11.07 15.14 -4.39
C LEU A 117 -11.42 13.99 -5.34
N CYS A 118 -12.62 13.44 -5.17
CA CYS A 118 -13.17 12.39 -6.02
C CYS A 118 -14.70 12.45 -6.12
N ASP A 119 -15.28 11.67 -7.05
CA ASP A 119 -16.72 11.51 -7.21
C ASP A 119 -17.31 10.41 -6.30
N ASP A 120 -18.62 10.22 -6.35
CA ASP A 120 -19.34 9.23 -5.54
C ASP A 120 -18.86 7.79 -5.78
N ASP A 121 -18.54 7.44 -7.02
CA ASP A 121 -18.12 6.09 -7.38
C ASP A 121 -16.71 5.81 -6.86
N ALA A 122 -15.79 6.75 -7.01
CA ALA A 122 -14.46 6.67 -6.45
C ALA A 122 -14.48 6.66 -4.91
N LEU A 123 -15.32 7.48 -4.25
CA LEU A 123 -15.45 7.42 -2.80
C LEU A 123 -15.99 6.05 -2.35
N ARG A 124 -17.01 5.52 -3.03
CA ARG A 124 -17.54 4.18 -2.73
C ARG A 124 -16.47 3.10 -2.86
N LYS A 125 -15.61 3.19 -3.89
CA LYS A 125 -14.47 2.28 -4.05
C LYS A 125 -13.37 2.49 -3.00
N LEU A 126 -13.14 3.71 -2.52
CA LEU A 126 -12.14 4.00 -1.49
C LEU A 126 -12.60 3.55 -0.10
N ALA A 127 -13.79 3.97 0.31
CA ALA A 127 -14.30 3.84 1.69
C ALA A 127 -15.37 2.76 1.88
N GLY A 128 -15.78 2.07 0.82
CA GLY A 128 -16.85 1.05 0.84
C GLY A 128 -18.27 1.63 0.97
N ARG A 129 -18.41 2.94 1.12
CA ARG A 129 -19.69 3.66 1.32
C ARG A 129 -19.53 5.14 0.96
N ILE A 130 -20.65 5.86 0.89
CA ILE A 130 -20.68 7.32 0.62
C ILE A 130 -21.42 8.11 1.70
N THR A 131 -21.95 7.44 2.74
CA THR A 131 -22.66 8.11 3.82
C THR A 131 -22.57 7.29 5.10
N GLY A 132 -22.79 7.96 6.23
CA GLY A 132 -22.97 7.34 7.53
C GLY A 132 -21.75 6.59 8.07
N ASP A 133 -22.02 5.91 9.18
CA ASP A 133 -21.04 5.10 9.88
C ASP A 133 -20.88 3.73 9.22
N LEU A 134 -19.66 3.20 9.28
CA LEU A 134 -19.35 1.85 8.83
C LEU A 134 -20.26 0.82 9.54
N ALA A 135 -20.92 -0.05 8.77
CA ALA A 135 -21.73 -1.14 9.32
C ALA A 135 -20.86 -2.13 10.09
N VAL A 136 -21.29 -2.52 11.30
CA VAL A 136 -20.54 -3.39 12.21
C VAL A 136 -21.18 -4.76 12.46
N THR A 137 -22.23 -5.09 11.70
CA THR A 137 -22.99 -6.34 11.83
C THR A 137 -22.59 -7.41 10.81
N GLU A 138 -21.57 -7.14 10.01
CA GLU A 138 -21.00 -8.05 9.03
C GLU A 138 -19.51 -7.74 8.84
N ASN A 139 -18.75 -8.65 8.20
CA ASN A 139 -17.35 -8.37 7.89
C ASN A 139 -17.27 -7.18 6.92
N GLY A 140 -16.27 -6.32 7.14
CA GLY A 140 -15.86 -5.32 6.17
C GLY A 140 -15.25 -5.95 4.92
N ARG A 141 -14.56 -5.11 4.16
CA ARG A 141 -14.01 -5.44 2.85
C ARG A 141 -13.05 -6.63 2.87
N HIS A 142 -13.10 -7.41 1.79
CA HIS A 142 -12.17 -8.50 1.48
C HIS A 142 -11.30 -8.16 0.26
N ASP A 143 -11.87 -7.41 -0.68
CA ASP A 143 -11.22 -6.89 -1.88
C ASP A 143 -10.07 -5.91 -1.58
N ALA A 144 -10.16 -5.16 -0.49
CA ALA A 144 -9.10 -4.28 0.02
C ALA A 144 -8.90 -4.50 1.53
N VAL A 145 -7.66 -4.83 1.93
CA VAL A 145 -7.28 -5.08 3.33
C VAL A 145 -5.89 -4.47 3.58
N TYR A 146 -5.78 -3.49 4.46
CA TYR A 146 -4.49 -2.88 4.83
C TYR A 146 -4.57 -2.09 6.14
N GLY A 147 -3.41 -1.68 6.67
CA GLY A 147 -3.31 -0.94 7.93
C GLY A 147 -3.59 -1.81 9.15
N GLU A 148 -4.18 -1.21 10.18
CA GLU A 148 -4.62 -1.91 11.39
C GLU A 148 -5.85 -2.78 11.08
N ILE A 149 -5.86 -4.01 11.60
CA ILE A 149 -6.96 -4.97 11.43
C ILE A 149 -7.84 -4.94 12.66
N TYR A 150 -9.14 -4.73 12.49
CA TYR A 150 -10.09 -4.56 13.59
C TYR A 150 -11.04 -5.75 13.70
N TYR A 151 -11.45 -6.04 14.93
CA TYR A 151 -12.37 -7.12 15.30
C TYR A 151 -13.46 -6.51 16.19
N TYR A 152 -14.68 -6.43 15.68
CA TYR A 152 -15.84 -6.02 16.47
C TYR A 152 -16.28 -7.17 17.36
N LEU A 153 -16.25 -6.97 18.67
CA LEU A 153 -16.73 -7.89 19.70
C LEU A 153 -18.09 -7.41 20.19
N PRO A 154 -19.14 -8.24 20.15
CA PRO A 154 -20.43 -7.87 20.71
C PRO A 154 -20.37 -7.75 22.23
N ALA A 155 -21.38 -7.10 22.81
CA ALA A 155 -21.66 -7.25 24.24
C ALA A 155 -21.84 -8.73 24.59
N GLY A 156 -21.39 -9.14 25.78
CA GLY A 156 -21.38 -10.53 26.22
C GLY A 156 -20.13 -11.33 25.83
N ALA A 157 -19.13 -10.70 25.20
CA ALA A 157 -17.87 -11.37 24.88
C ALA A 157 -17.09 -11.72 26.17
N GLY A 158 -16.69 -12.99 26.31
CA GLY A 158 -15.93 -13.49 27.45
C GLY A 158 -14.42 -13.35 27.29
N PHE A 159 -13.74 -12.91 28.34
CA PHE A 159 -12.30 -12.73 28.44
C PHE A 159 -11.74 -13.65 29.52
N PHE A 160 -10.71 -14.43 29.20
CA PHE A 160 -10.16 -15.48 30.07
C PHE A 160 -8.78 -15.09 30.61
N GLN A 161 -8.45 -15.55 31.83
CA GLN A 161 -7.18 -15.18 32.46
C GLN A 161 -5.95 -15.75 31.74
N ASN A 162 -6.07 -16.98 31.21
CA ASN A 162 -5.00 -17.70 30.52
C ASN A 162 -5.40 -17.99 29.07
N GLU A 163 -4.42 -18.13 28.17
CA GLU A 163 -4.66 -18.55 26.78
C GLU A 163 -5.31 -19.94 26.76
N PRO A 164 -6.54 -20.07 26.22
CA PRO A 164 -7.14 -21.39 26.03
C PRO A 164 -6.38 -22.19 24.96
N PRO A 165 -6.52 -23.53 24.93
CA PRO A 165 -5.89 -24.34 23.88
C PRO A 165 -6.31 -23.87 22.48
N ALA A 166 -5.34 -23.82 21.56
CA ALA A 166 -5.50 -23.26 20.22
C ALA A 166 -6.61 -23.91 19.37
N ASN A 167 -7.00 -25.14 19.68
CA ASN A 167 -8.04 -25.91 18.99
C ASN A 167 -9.41 -25.87 19.70
N ARG A 168 -9.55 -25.10 20.80
CA ARG A 168 -10.78 -25.00 21.59
C ARG A 168 -11.48 -23.66 21.33
N THR A 169 -12.69 -23.71 20.80
CA THR A 169 -13.55 -22.52 20.60
C THR A 169 -14.24 -22.08 21.90
N THR A 170 -14.57 -23.03 22.76
CA THR A 170 -15.21 -22.81 24.06
C THR A 170 -14.24 -23.22 25.17
N PRO A 171 -13.70 -22.27 25.94
CA PRO A 171 -12.86 -22.57 27.10
C PRO A 171 -13.67 -23.28 28.21
N THR A 172 -13.00 -24.10 29.01
CA THR A 172 -13.63 -24.84 30.12
C THR A 172 -13.73 -24.03 31.41
N GLY A 173 -12.89 -23.01 31.59
CA GLY A 173 -12.92 -22.11 32.73
C GLY A 173 -13.95 -20.99 32.56
N ALA A 174 -14.41 -20.42 33.67
CA ALA A 174 -15.23 -19.21 33.63
C ALA A 174 -14.42 -18.03 33.04
N ALA A 175 -15.13 -17.13 32.34
CA ALA A 175 -14.53 -15.88 31.92
C ALA A 175 -14.15 -15.05 33.16
N ALA A 176 -12.94 -14.48 33.15
CA ALA A 176 -12.50 -13.53 34.16
C ALA A 176 -13.25 -12.19 34.05
N TYR A 177 -13.73 -11.87 32.85
CA TYR A 177 -14.56 -10.71 32.57
C TYR A 177 -15.50 -11.00 31.38
N THR A 178 -16.69 -10.43 31.41
CA THR A 178 -17.65 -10.48 30.30
C THR A 178 -18.03 -9.04 29.94
N SER A 179 -17.91 -8.66 28.67
CA SER A 179 -18.21 -7.29 28.26
C SER A 179 -19.69 -6.94 28.43
N THR A 180 -19.98 -5.77 29.00
CA THR A 180 -21.33 -5.20 29.04
C THR A 180 -21.67 -4.48 27.74
N ASP A 181 -20.68 -3.86 27.12
CA ASP A 181 -20.79 -3.09 25.89
C ASP A 181 -19.94 -3.71 24.77
N PRO A 182 -20.25 -3.42 23.50
CA PRO A 182 -19.39 -3.81 22.40
C PRO A 182 -17.98 -3.22 22.55
N LEU A 183 -16.99 -3.96 22.08
CA LEU A 183 -15.58 -3.55 22.05
C LEU A 183 -15.01 -3.78 20.66
N ILE A 184 -13.98 -3.03 20.29
CA ILE A 184 -13.28 -3.22 19.01
C ILE A 184 -11.82 -3.47 19.31
N VAL A 185 -11.29 -4.63 18.93
CA VAL A 185 -9.86 -4.93 19.07
C VAL A 185 -9.18 -4.58 17.76
N GLY A 186 -8.16 -3.73 17.77
CA GLY A 186 -7.27 -3.48 16.65
C GLY A 186 -5.93 -4.18 16.83
N ILE A 187 -5.42 -4.80 15.77
CA ILE A 187 -4.09 -5.39 15.70
C ILE A 187 -3.30 -4.66 14.62
N ARG A 188 -2.19 -4.03 15.02
CA ARG A 188 -1.24 -3.39 14.11
C ARG A 188 0.13 -4.06 14.23
N TYR A 189 0.61 -4.65 13.14
CA TYR A 189 2.01 -5.06 13.02
C TYR A 189 2.88 -3.85 12.68
N ALA A 190 4.11 -3.80 13.19
CA ALA A 190 5.04 -2.73 12.89
C ALA A 190 5.55 -2.77 11.45
N GLU A 191 5.60 -3.97 10.84
CA GLU A 191 5.91 -4.17 9.41
C GLU A 191 7.22 -3.53 8.93
N GLY A 192 8.24 -3.45 9.79
CA GLY A 192 9.50 -2.79 9.46
C GLY A 192 9.62 -1.35 9.92
N ASP A 193 8.57 -0.79 10.55
CA ASP A 193 8.54 0.59 11.03
C ASP A 193 9.04 0.75 12.48
N GLY A 194 9.66 1.89 12.75
CA GLY A 194 10.18 2.27 14.06
C GLY A 194 11.32 1.37 14.58
N ASN A 195 11.59 1.49 15.88
CA ASN A 195 12.71 0.78 16.53
C ASN A 195 12.41 -0.68 16.89
N ARG A 196 11.19 -1.17 16.60
CA ARG A 196 10.75 -2.54 16.92
C ARG A 196 9.96 -3.13 15.75
N PRO A 197 10.65 -3.38 14.62
CA PRO A 197 10.04 -3.61 13.32
C PRO A 197 9.21 -4.89 13.18
N GLY A 198 9.40 -5.89 14.05
CA GLY A 198 8.65 -7.15 14.05
C GLY A 198 7.52 -7.24 15.07
N ASP A 199 7.30 -6.22 15.88
CA ASP A 199 6.30 -6.27 16.96
C ASP A 199 4.87 -6.11 16.43
N ALA A 200 3.90 -6.59 17.21
CA ALA A 200 2.50 -6.21 17.09
C ALA A 200 2.02 -5.41 18.29
N TYR A 201 1.05 -4.53 18.05
CA TYR A 201 0.37 -3.72 19.05
C TYR A 201 -1.13 -4.02 18.98
N LEU A 202 -1.70 -4.46 20.10
CA LEU A 202 -3.12 -4.74 20.24
C LEU A 202 -3.76 -3.63 21.08
N THR A 203 -4.69 -2.90 20.47
CA THR A 203 -5.41 -1.80 21.12
C THR A 203 -6.88 -2.16 21.18
N THR A 204 -7.50 -2.05 22.35
CA THR A 204 -8.96 -2.18 22.47
C THR A 204 -9.57 -0.79 22.43
N TYR A 205 -10.64 -0.62 21.67
CA TYR A 205 -11.40 0.62 21.54
C TYR A 205 -12.85 0.39 21.98
N GLN A 206 -13.47 1.42 22.52
CA GLN A 206 -14.92 1.54 22.55
C GLN A 206 -15.46 1.88 21.15
N PRO A 207 -16.76 1.69 20.87
CA PRO A 207 -17.37 2.12 19.60
C PRO A 207 -17.18 3.61 19.30
N THR A 208 -17.02 4.44 20.34
CA THR A 208 -16.70 5.88 20.24
C THR A 208 -15.29 6.16 19.72
N GLY A 209 -14.41 5.15 19.69
CA GLY A 209 -12.98 5.28 19.36
C GLY A 209 -12.05 5.48 20.56
N ALA A 210 -12.60 5.68 21.76
CA ALA A 210 -11.80 5.83 22.97
C ALA A 210 -11.05 4.53 23.29
N THR A 211 -9.77 4.63 23.66
CA THR A 211 -8.93 3.46 23.98
C THR A 211 -9.28 2.90 25.36
N VAL A 212 -9.34 1.58 25.47
CA VAL A 212 -9.55 0.86 26.73
C VAL A 212 -8.20 0.40 27.30
N GLY A 213 -7.99 0.71 28.59
CA GLY A 213 -6.71 0.50 29.27
C GLY A 213 -5.71 1.62 29.01
N ASN A 214 -4.58 1.59 29.75
CA ASN A 214 -3.61 2.69 29.73
C ASN A 214 -2.70 2.71 28.48
N ALA A 215 -2.46 1.53 27.87
CA ALA A 215 -1.61 1.40 26.69
C ALA A 215 -1.97 0.15 25.89
N ALA A 216 -1.61 0.14 24.60
CA ALA A 216 -1.70 -1.04 23.75
C ALA A 216 -0.84 -2.19 24.28
N ILE A 217 -1.34 -3.43 24.17
CA ILE A 217 -0.56 -4.62 24.51
C ILE A 217 0.45 -4.86 23.38
N ARG A 218 1.73 -4.88 23.75
CA ARG A 218 2.83 -5.19 22.85
C ARG A 218 3.10 -6.68 22.84
N VAL A 219 3.22 -7.27 21.65
CA VAL A 219 3.70 -8.64 21.45
C VAL A 219 4.99 -8.56 20.65
N ALA A 220 6.10 -8.92 21.29
CA ALA A 220 7.43 -8.88 20.67
C ALA A 220 7.52 -9.89 19.52
N ASP A 221 8.20 -9.51 18.43
CA ASP A 221 8.48 -10.39 17.27
C ASP A 221 7.24 -11.05 16.63
N ALA A 222 6.04 -10.59 16.96
CA ALA A 222 4.77 -11.19 16.58
C ALA A 222 4.63 -11.37 15.06
N GLU A 223 5.16 -10.44 14.26
CA GLU A 223 5.16 -10.55 12.80
C GLU A 223 6.10 -11.64 12.31
N TYR A 224 7.32 -11.68 12.87
CA TYR A 224 8.34 -12.62 12.42
C TYR A 224 7.97 -14.07 12.77
N GLU A 225 7.23 -14.27 13.86
CA GLU A 225 6.84 -15.58 14.37
C GLU A 225 5.46 -16.04 13.86
N LEU A 226 4.82 -15.33 12.94
CA LEU A 226 3.51 -15.70 12.39
C LEU A 226 3.48 -17.13 11.86
N LEU A 227 4.49 -17.55 11.10
CA LEU A 227 4.58 -18.91 10.57
C LEU A 227 4.71 -19.95 11.68
N ILE A 228 5.54 -19.68 12.69
CA ILE A 228 5.74 -20.57 13.85
C ILE A 228 4.41 -20.76 14.60
N ARG A 229 3.70 -19.65 14.86
CA ARG A 229 2.42 -19.68 15.56
C ARG A 229 1.32 -20.34 14.73
N ALA A 230 1.30 -20.13 13.42
CA ALA A 230 0.36 -20.78 12.52
C ALA A 230 0.55 -22.31 12.51
N THR A 231 1.81 -22.78 12.46
CA THR A 231 2.15 -24.21 12.56
C THR A 231 1.74 -24.78 13.92
N ALA A 232 2.01 -24.08 15.02
CA ALA A 232 1.61 -24.54 16.36
C ALA A 232 0.09 -24.68 16.51
N ILE A 233 -0.69 -23.75 15.96
CA ILE A 233 -2.17 -23.85 15.94
C ILE A 233 -2.60 -25.03 15.06
N HIS A 234 -2.03 -25.19 13.86
CA HIS A 234 -2.30 -26.33 13.00
C HIS A 234 -2.02 -27.68 13.71
N ASP A 235 -0.90 -27.79 14.43
CA ASP A 235 -0.49 -28.97 15.18
C ASP A 235 -1.32 -29.27 16.43
N ALA A 236 -2.03 -28.28 16.97
CA ALA A 236 -2.98 -28.49 18.06
C ALA A 236 -4.24 -29.26 17.60
N PHE A 237 -4.57 -29.25 16.31
CA PHE A 237 -5.69 -30.03 15.78
C PHE A 237 -5.27 -31.49 15.52
N PRO A 238 -6.14 -32.48 15.78
CA PRO A 238 -5.83 -33.87 15.48
C PRO A 238 -5.47 -34.08 14.01
N ALA A 239 -4.51 -34.98 13.76
CA ALA A 239 -4.11 -35.33 12.39
C ALA A 239 -5.23 -36.00 11.58
N THR A 240 -6.25 -36.55 12.25
CA THR A 240 -7.46 -37.10 11.66
C THR A 240 -8.64 -36.15 11.84
N GLY A 241 -9.40 -35.89 10.76
CA GLY A 241 -10.56 -34.98 10.79
C GLY A 241 -10.24 -33.58 10.25
N ALA A 242 -11.08 -32.60 10.61
CA ALA A 242 -10.96 -31.22 10.14
C ALA A 242 -9.76 -30.53 10.82
N ARG A 243 -8.76 -30.16 10.02
CA ARG A 243 -7.52 -29.52 10.46
C ARG A 243 -7.19 -28.34 9.53
N PRO A 244 -7.01 -27.11 10.06
CA PRO A 244 -6.82 -25.93 9.23
C PRO A 244 -5.43 -25.94 8.62
N THR A 245 -5.26 -25.51 7.37
CA THR A 245 -3.93 -25.45 6.75
C THR A 245 -3.08 -24.36 7.40
N VAL A 246 -1.77 -24.54 7.45
CA VAL A 246 -0.86 -23.54 8.04
C VAL A 246 -0.99 -22.20 7.30
N SER A 247 -1.14 -22.23 5.96
CA SER A 247 -1.40 -21.05 5.13
C SER A 247 -2.67 -20.29 5.52
N ALA A 248 -3.79 -20.98 5.75
CA ALA A 248 -5.04 -20.33 6.16
C ALA A 248 -4.95 -19.76 7.58
N VAL A 249 -4.26 -20.45 8.49
CA VAL A 249 -4.04 -19.94 9.86
C VAL A 249 -3.09 -18.74 9.86
N TYR A 250 -2.08 -18.72 9.00
CA TYR A 250 -1.19 -17.58 8.84
C TYR A 250 -1.99 -16.32 8.47
N ASP A 251 -2.92 -16.43 7.52
CA ASP A 251 -3.80 -15.33 7.14
C ASP A 251 -4.77 -14.95 8.26
N LEU A 252 -5.36 -15.93 8.97
CA LEU A 252 -6.20 -15.69 10.14
C LEU A 252 -5.45 -14.84 11.18
N LEU A 253 -4.20 -15.20 11.50
CA LEU A 253 -3.40 -14.49 12.49
C LEU A 253 -3.06 -13.05 12.07
N ARG A 254 -2.84 -12.82 10.77
CA ARG A 254 -2.43 -11.52 10.24
C ARG A 254 -3.61 -10.60 9.91
N PHE A 255 -4.68 -11.13 9.31
CA PHE A 255 -5.79 -10.36 8.73
C PHE A 255 -7.16 -10.67 9.35
N GLY A 256 -7.25 -11.64 10.26
CA GLY A 256 -8.52 -12.10 10.84
C GLY A 256 -9.38 -12.92 9.87
N ARG A 257 -8.91 -13.10 8.64
CA ARG A 257 -9.59 -13.78 7.53
C ARG A 257 -8.55 -14.26 6.51
N THR A 258 -8.91 -15.26 5.71
CA THR A 258 -8.08 -15.75 4.59
C THR A 258 -8.09 -14.73 3.46
N ILE A 259 -6.92 -14.34 2.96
CA ILE A 259 -6.79 -13.52 1.74
C ILE A 259 -6.12 -14.30 0.60
N GLY A 260 -5.45 -15.40 0.92
CA GLY A 260 -5.07 -16.43 -0.03
C GLY A 260 -6.25 -17.34 -0.41
N PRO A 261 -6.02 -18.28 -1.35
CA PRO A 261 -7.03 -19.20 -1.85
C PRO A 261 -7.36 -20.36 -0.89
N ASP A 262 -6.56 -20.54 0.17
CA ASP A 262 -6.75 -21.63 1.12
C ASP A 262 -7.86 -21.28 2.11
N ALA A 263 -8.97 -22.02 2.08
CA ALA A 263 -10.05 -21.85 3.03
C ALA A 263 -9.65 -22.28 4.45
N LEU A 264 -10.08 -21.50 5.45
CA LEU A 264 -9.91 -21.86 6.85
C LEU A 264 -10.88 -23.00 7.22
N THR A 265 -10.36 -24.22 7.40
CA THR A 265 -11.16 -25.41 7.68
C THR A 265 -10.65 -26.14 8.92
N PRO A 266 -11.34 -26.12 10.07
CA PRO A 266 -12.69 -25.59 10.26
C PRO A 266 -12.73 -24.07 10.29
N ALA A 267 -13.81 -23.47 9.78
CA ALA A 267 -14.01 -22.01 9.78
C ALA A 267 -14.02 -21.42 11.21
N THR A 268 -14.32 -22.26 12.20
CA THR A 268 -14.32 -21.94 13.63
C THR A 268 -12.95 -22.05 14.29
N THR A 269 -11.85 -22.17 13.52
CA THR A 269 -10.49 -22.19 14.08
C THR A 269 -10.28 -20.97 14.98
N PRO A 270 -9.99 -21.15 16.29
CA PRO A 270 -9.90 -20.05 17.23
C PRO A 270 -8.73 -19.10 16.94
N HIS A 271 -8.95 -17.81 17.22
CA HIS A 271 -7.93 -16.77 17.16
C HIS A 271 -7.77 -16.11 18.53
N TRP A 272 -7.12 -16.82 19.46
CA TRP A 272 -6.91 -16.33 20.81
C TRP A 272 -5.87 -15.21 20.87
N ARG A 273 -6.25 -14.07 21.44
CA ARG A 273 -5.35 -12.93 21.71
C ARG A 273 -5.60 -12.36 23.10
N GLN A 274 -4.52 -11.98 23.78
CA GLN A 274 -4.61 -11.17 24.99
C GLN A 274 -4.85 -9.71 24.60
N VAL A 275 -5.87 -9.09 25.18
CA VAL A 275 -6.28 -7.70 24.91
C VAL A 275 -6.69 -7.01 26.22
N ASN A 276 -6.84 -5.69 26.19
CA ASN A 276 -7.41 -4.95 27.31
C ASN A 276 -8.94 -5.07 27.31
N TYR A 277 -9.54 -5.12 28.49
CA TYR A 277 -10.96 -4.88 28.73
C TYR A 277 -11.12 -3.82 29.84
N PRO A 278 -12.31 -3.24 30.07
CA PRO A 278 -12.51 -2.27 31.16
C PRO A 278 -12.09 -2.84 32.53
N GLY A 279 -11.02 -2.30 33.10
CA GLY A 279 -10.50 -2.71 34.41
C GLY A 279 -9.41 -3.80 34.40
N GLY A 280 -9.00 -4.33 33.24
CA GLY A 280 -7.95 -5.36 33.21
C GLY A 280 -7.55 -5.84 31.81
N THR A 281 -6.91 -7.00 31.74
CA THR A 281 -6.52 -7.67 30.49
C THR A 281 -6.90 -9.15 30.52
N GLY A 282 -7.16 -9.74 29.35
CA GLY A 282 -7.57 -11.13 29.22
C GLY A 282 -7.57 -11.64 27.78
N TRP A 283 -7.69 -12.95 27.63
CA TRP A 283 -7.69 -13.65 26.36
C TRP A 283 -9.10 -13.75 25.77
N VAL A 284 -9.26 -13.36 24.52
CA VAL A 284 -10.54 -13.41 23.78
C VAL A 284 -10.32 -14.08 22.42
N ASN A 285 -11.33 -14.79 21.92
CA ASN A 285 -11.32 -15.41 20.60
C ASN A 285 -11.81 -14.40 19.57
N LEU A 286 -10.89 -13.86 18.77
CA LEU A 286 -11.18 -12.90 17.71
C LEU A 286 -11.81 -13.53 16.45
N ASN A 287 -11.98 -14.85 16.43
CA ASN A 287 -12.72 -15.58 15.40
C ASN A 287 -13.91 -16.35 15.99
N ALA A 288 -14.48 -15.86 17.09
CA ALA A 288 -15.74 -16.36 17.61
C ALA A 288 -16.93 -15.98 16.71
N GLU A 289 -18.07 -16.60 16.95
CA GLU A 289 -19.34 -16.23 16.33
C GLU A 289 -19.68 -14.76 16.62
N ASN A 290 -20.30 -14.07 15.65
CA ASN A 290 -20.64 -12.65 15.71
C ASN A 290 -19.45 -11.69 15.93
N VAL A 291 -18.22 -12.15 15.70
CA VAL A 291 -17.03 -11.28 15.61
C VAL A 291 -16.75 -10.94 14.15
N PHE A 292 -16.87 -9.66 13.82
CA PHE A 292 -16.73 -9.14 12.46
C PHE A 292 -15.41 -8.40 12.25
N LYS A 293 -14.81 -8.56 11.06
CA LYS A 293 -13.44 -8.13 10.77
C LYS A 293 -13.43 -6.93 9.82
N PHE A 294 -12.61 -5.93 10.14
CA PHE A 294 -12.42 -4.72 9.35
C PHE A 294 -10.93 -4.39 9.24
N SER A 295 -10.60 -3.37 8.47
CA SER A 295 -9.25 -2.83 8.36
C SER A 295 -9.32 -1.31 8.15
N ASP A 296 -8.17 -0.63 8.09
CA ASP A 296 -8.17 0.80 7.75
C ASP A 296 -8.76 1.06 6.36
N ALA A 297 -8.77 0.06 5.45
CA ALA A 297 -9.42 0.14 4.14
C ALA A 297 -10.94 0.40 4.18
N ASP A 298 -11.58 0.19 5.35
CA ASP A 298 -13.01 0.41 5.55
C ASP A 298 -13.34 1.85 6.02
N PHE A 299 -12.33 2.70 6.22
CA PHE A 299 -12.49 4.06 6.77
C PHE A 299 -13.34 4.06 8.05
N PRO A 300 -12.94 3.32 9.10
CA PRO A 300 -13.80 3.09 10.26
C PRO A 300 -14.10 4.36 11.06
N HIS A 301 -15.36 4.53 11.45
CA HIS A 301 -15.84 5.70 12.18
C HIS A 301 -15.28 5.81 13.61
N TRP A 302 -14.97 4.67 14.27
CA TRP A 302 -14.26 4.65 15.56
C TRP A 302 -12.79 5.09 15.44
N ARG A 303 -12.27 5.20 14.22
CA ARG A 303 -10.99 5.87 13.95
C ARG A 303 -11.20 7.30 13.48
N GLY A 304 -12.38 7.88 13.66
CA GLY A 304 -12.65 9.30 13.42
C GLY A 304 -13.08 9.64 12.00
N TRP A 305 -13.09 8.70 11.06
CA TRP A 305 -13.56 8.95 9.70
C TRP A 305 -15.05 9.31 9.67
N LYS A 306 -15.39 10.41 9.01
CA LYS A 306 -16.78 10.86 8.77
C LYS A 306 -16.96 11.32 7.34
N LEU A 307 -18.07 10.91 6.74
CA LEU A 307 -18.50 11.35 5.41
C LEU A 307 -19.63 12.36 5.60
N ILE A 308 -19.44 13.58 5.12
CA ILE A 308 -20.30 14.74 5.37
C ILE A 308 -20.85 15.24 4.03
N ASP A 309 -22.17 15.15 3.87
CA ASP A 309 -22.95 15.58 2.69
C ASP A 309 -24.35 16.02 3.14
N ASP A 310 -24.42 16.70 4.29
CA ASP A 310 -25.65 17.23 4.90
C ASP A 310 -25.87 18.72 4.61
N ASP A 311 -24.96 19.35 3.86
CA ASP A 311 -25.15 20.70 3.32
C ASP A 311 -25.85 20.59 1.95
N THR A 312 -27.11 21.03 1.88
CA THR A 312 -27.96 20.81 0.69
C THR A 312 -27.98 21.98 -0.28
N ASP A 313 -27.33 23.09 0.07
CA ASP A 313 -27.26 24.27 -0.77
C ASP A 313 -25.86 24.45 -1.38
N ASP A 314 -25.75 25.39 -2.33
CA ASP A 314 -24.50 25.69 -3.01
C ASP A 314 -23.85 26.99 -2.47
N ASN A 315 -24.27 27.52 -1.31
CA ASN A 315 -23.86 28.84 -0.80
C ASN A 315 -22.52 28.85 -0.04
N SER A 316 -21.84 27.70 0.06
CA SER A 316 -20.50 27.57 0.67
C SER A 316 -20.36 28.13 2.10
N GLN A 317 -21.46 28.31 2.83
CA GLN A 317 -21.41 28.72 4.24
C GLN A 317 -20.93 27.58 5.16
N SER A 318 -20.92 26.35 4.65
CA SER A 318 -20.54 25.15 5.41
C SER A 318 -21.45 24.96 6.64
N ASN A 319 -22.76 25.06 6.44
CA ASN A 319 -23.78 24.97 7.51
C ASN A 319 -24.09 23.52 7.93
N SER A 320 -23.14 22.61 7.74
CA SER A 320 -23.25 21.19 8.09
C SER A 320 -23.41 21.01 9.60
N ALA A 321 -24.52 20.41 10.02
CA ALA A 321 -24.76 20.07 11.41
C ALA A 321 -23.75 19.02 11.91
N LEU A 322 -23.35 18.09 11.04
CA LEU A 322 -22.31 17.10 11.34
C LEU A 322 -20.94 17.75 11.57
N LEU A 323 -20.59 18.78 10.80
CA LEU A 323 -19.35 19.53 10.97
C LEU A 323 -19.40 20.40 12.23
N VAL A 324 -20.53 21.07 12.48
CA VAL A 324 -20.75 21.88 13.69
C VAL A 324 -20.56 21.01 14.94
N ALA A 325 -21.23 19.86 15.00
CA ALA A 325 -21.13 18.91 16.12
C ALA A 325 -19.70 18.38 16.35
N ARG A 326 -18.80 18.53 15.37
CA ARG A 326 -17.39 18.12 15.48
C ARG A 326 -16.47 19.21 16.00
N ILE A 327 -16.87 20.46 15.84
CA ILE A 327 -16.08 21.63 16.24
C ILE A 327 -16.57 22.15 17.59
N GLU A 328 -17.88 22.08 17.85
CA GLU A 328 -18.48 22.67 19.04
C GLU A 328 -17.93 22.10 20.35
N ASP A 329 -17.97 22.94 21.39
CA ASP A 329 -17.68 22.51 22.74
C ASP A 329 -18.85 21.68 23.25
N ALA A 330 -18.63 20.40 23.54
CA ALA A 330 -19.71 19.54 24.04
C ALA A 330 -20.36 20.07 25.33
N ALA A 331 -19.66 20.90 26.12
CA ALA A 331 -20.22 21.52 27.32
C ALA A 331 -21.22 22.66 27.03
N ASN A 332 -21.14 23.27 25.84
CA ASN A 332 -21.94 24.44 25.42
C ASN A 332 -22.53 24.24 24.02
N ALA A 333 -22.87 22.99 23.65
CA ALA A 333 -23.40 22.67 22.33
C ALA A 333 -24.82 23.25 22.15
N ASP A 334 -24.93 24.35 21.41
CA ASP A 334 -26.21 24.96 21.01
C ASP A 334 -26.49 24.77 19.50
N GLY A 335 -25.63 24.01 18.80
CA GLY A 335 -25.72 23.75 17.37
C GLY A 335 -25.36 24.95 16.49
N ARG A 336 -24.73 25.99 17.06
CA ARG A 336 -24.23 27.17 16.34
C ARG A 336 -22.78 27.41 16.73
N LEU A 337 -21.99 27.92 15.79
CA LEU A 337 -20.61 28.28 16.07
C LEU A 337 -20.45 29.77 15.85
N THR A 338 -20.27 30.50 16.96
CA THR A 338 -19.84 31.89 16.87
C THR A 338 -18.40 31.97 16.34
N ARG A 339 -18.01 33.14 15.83
CA ARG A 339 -16.63 33.36 15.34
C ARG A 339 -15.58 33.07 16.42
N ASP A 340 -15.83 33.48 17.66
CA ASP A 340 -14.91 33.27 18.78
C ASP A 340 -14.80 31.79 19.14
N GLU A 341 -15.92 31.04 19.07
CA GLU A 341 -15.91 29.59 19.25
C GLU A 341 -15.14 28.88 18.15
N LEU A 342 -15.35 29.24 16.88
CA LEU A 342 -14.57 28.69 15.76
C LEU A 342 -13.07 28.90 15.97
N ILE A 343 -12.65 30.13 16.28
CA ILE A 343 -11.24 30.45 16.52
C ILE A 343 -10.68 29.63 17.69
N ARG A 344 -11.40 29.57 18.81
CA ARG A 344 -10.99 28.80 20.00
C ARG A 344 -10.91 27.31 19.68
N GLN A 345 -11.96 26.72 19.12
CA GLN A 345 -12.07 25.28 18.90
C GLN A 345 -11.12 24.79 17.80
N MET A 346 -11.01 25.50 16.67
CA MET A 346 -10.08 25.13 15.60
C MET A 346 -8.61 25.28 16.00
N SER A 347 -8.31 26.00 17.08
CA SER A 347 -6.96 26.04 17.66
C SER A 347 -6.60 24.75 18.43
N LEU A 348 -7.59 23.98 18.88
CA LEU A 348 -7.40 22.78 19.68
C LEU A 348 -6.85 21.63 18.82
N PRO A 349 -5.76 20.98 19.23
CA PRO A 349 -5.20 19.85 18.49
C PRO A 349 -6.20 18.70 18.26
N ALA A 350 -7.08 18.43 19.23
CA ALA A 350 -8.09 17.37 19.13
C ALA A 350 -9.11 17.66 18.02
N VAL A 351 -9.63 18.89 17.96
CA VAL A 351 -10.57 19.32 16.91
C VAL A 351 -9.90 19.28 15.55
N ARG A 352 -8.69 19.83 15.39
CA ARG A 352 -7.95 19.75 14.12
C ARG A 352 -7.73 18.32 13.66
N LYS A 353 -7.43 17.40 14.59
CA LYS A 353 -7.26 15.98 14.26
C LYS A 353 -8.58 15.31 13.88
N ALA A 354 -9.69 15.70 14.51
CA ALA A 354 -11.02 15.22 14.12
C ALA A 354 -11.39 15.69 12.70
N LEU A 355 -11.16 16.98 12.41
CA LEU A 355 -11.40 17.58 11.09
C LEU A 355 -10.50 16.98 10.00
N SER A 356 -9.26 16.56 10.32
CA SER A 356 -8.41 15.92 9.30
C SER A 356 -8.97 14.58 8.78
N ARG A 357 -9.97 14.00 9.45
CA ARG A 357 -10.65 12.75 9.06
C ARG A 357 -12.10 12.95 8.58
N THR A 358 -12.50 14.18 8.27
CA THR A 358 -13.75 14.43 7.56
C THR A 358 -13.52 14.39 6.06
N VAL A 359 -14.42 13.73 5.34
CA VAL A 359 -14.52 13.78 3.87
C VAL A 359 -15.80 14.51 3.56
N CYS A 360 -15.70 15.71 3.02
CA CYS A 360 -16.85 16.62 2.87
C CYS A 360 -17.22 16.77 1.40
N LYS A 361 -18.50 16.69 1.07
CA LYS A 361 -19.00 16.95 -0.28
C LYS A 361 -19.40 18.40 -0.43
N PHE A 362 -18.76 19.13 -1.32
CA PHE A 362 -19.11 20.52 -1.61
C PHE A 362 -18.68 20.97 -3.02
N PRO A 363 -19.33 22.01 -3.60
CA PRO A 363 -18.95 22.58 -4.89
C PRO A 363 -17.51 23.10 -4.89
N SER A 364 -16.75 22.85 -5.96
CA SER A 364 -15.39 23.39 -6.06
C SER A 364 -15.37 24.93 -6.03
N GLU A 365 -14.56 25.50 -5.14
CA GLU A 365 -14.34 26.95 -5.05
C GLU A 365 -13.74 27.53 -6.34
N TRP A 366 -13.07 26.69 -7.13
CA TRP A 366 -12.30 27.07 -8.32
C TRP A 366 -13.14 27.22 -9.58
N ASN A 367 -14.43 26.88 -9.53
CA ASN A 367 -15.38 27.15 -10.61
C ASN A 367 -15.83 28.62 -10.55
N ARG A 368 -15.45 29.42 -11.54
CA ARG A 368 -15.79 30.84 -11.65
C ARG A 368 -17.29 31.08 -11.86
N ASP A 369 -17.96 30.18 -12.56
CA ASP A 369 -19.32 30.41 -13.04
C ASP A 369 -20.35 30.35 -11.90
N THR A 370 -19.96 29.84 -10.73
CA THR A 370 -20.79 29.67 -9.54
C THR A 370 -20.44 30.64 -8.40
N ILE A 371 -19.64 31.69 -8.64
CA ILE A 371 -19.26 32.66 -7.60
C ILE A 371 -20.47 33.31 -6.95
N ALA A 372 -21.45 33.78 -7.73
CA ALA A 372 -22.65 34.43 -7.20
C ALA A 372 -23.56 33.46 -6.43
N ALA A 373 -23.64 32.20 -6.85
CA ALA A 373 -24.40 31.17 -6.14
C ALA A 373 -23.76 30.85 -4.78
N ARG A 374 -22.42 30.72 -4.75
CA ARG A 374 -21.67 30.48 -3.52
C ARG A 374 -21.71 31.69 -2.60
N TRP A 375 -21.25 32.84 -3.05
CA TRP A 375 -20.93 33.95 -2.14
C TRP A 375 -21.94 35.10 -2.16
N GLY A 376 -23.00 35.02 -2.99
CA GLY A 376 -23.94 36.13 -3.20
C GLY A 376 -24.68 36.58 -1.94
N TRP A 377 -24.81 35.70 -0.95
CA TRP A 377 -25.41 36.01 0.35
C TRP A 377 -24.63 37.08 1.13
N LEU A 378 -23.33 37.28 0.86
CA LEU A 378 -22.52 38.36 1.43
C LEU A 378 -23.07 39.76 1.10
N GLN A 379 -23.93 39.93 0.10
CA GLN A 379 -24.52 41.25 -0.20
C GLN A 379 -25.64 41.64 0.79
N THR A 380 -26.18 40.67 1.52
CA THR A 380 -27.38 40.85 2.37
C THR A 380 -27.16 40.42 3.81
N ASP A 381 -26.01 39.81 4.12
CA ASP A 381 -25.72 39.32 5.47
C ASP A 381 -25.58 40.48 6.47
N PRO A 382 -26.26 40.44 7.62
CA PRO A 382 -26.25 41.53 8.59
C PRO A 382 -24.91 41.68 9.34
N ASP A 383 -24.12 40.61 9.46
CA ASP A 383 -22.93 40.58 10.30
C ASP A 383 -21.64 40.71 9.48
N VAL A 384 -21.60 40.10 8.30
CA VAL A 384 -20.43 40.09 7.40
C VAL A 384 -20.73 40.63 6.01
N GLY A 385 -21.83 41.39 5.89
CA GLY A 385 -22.27 41.98 4.63
C GLY A 385 -21.21 42.86 3.96
N LEU A 386 -21.07 42.73 2.64
CA LEU A 386 -20.24 43.57 1.79
C LEU A 386 -21.08 44.68 1.16
N SER A 387 -20.52 45.89 1.09
CA SER A 387 -21.10 46.95 0.26
C SER A 387 -21.11 46.53 -1.22
N ALA A 388 -21.91 47.20 -2.06
CA ALA A 388 -21.92 46.91 -3.49
C ALA A 388 -20.53 47.07 -4.15
N GLU A 389 -19.73 48.03 -3.67
CA GLU A 389 -18.36 48.27 -4.13
C GLU A 389 -17.40 47.16 -3.66
N ASP A 390 -17.48 46.77 -2.39
CA ASP A 390 -16.65 45.69 -1.84
C ASP A 390 -17.01 44.34 -2.47
N TRP A 391 -18.30 44.08 -2.71
CA TRP A 391 -18.77 42.91 -3.43
C TRP A 391 -18.20 42.86 -4.86
N ALA A 392 -18.26 43.97 -5.60
CA ALA A 392 -17.70 44.04 -6.94
C ALA A 392 -16.18 43.78 -6.93
N THR A 393 -15.47 44.32 -5.94
CA THR A 393 -14.03 44.12 -5.74
C THR A 393 -13.70 42.67 -5.40
N PHE A 394 -14.41 42.07 -4.44
CA PHE A 394 -14.30 40.67 -4.07
C PHE A 394 -14.58 39.74 -5.26
N GLN A 395 -15.66 39.99 -5.98
CA GLN A 395 -16.05 39.19 -7.15
C GLN A 395 -14.97 39.25 -8.24
N GLN A 396 -14.37 40.42 -8.50
CA GLN A 396 -13.25 40.55 -9.43
C GLN A 396 -12.03 39.75 -8.95
N HIS A 397 -11.67 39.85 -7.67
CA HIS A 397 -10.57 39.10 -7.08
C HIS A 397 -10.76 37.58 -7.21
N VAL A 398 -11.89 37.04 -6.74
CA VAL A 398 -12.19 35.62 -6.83
C VAL A 398 -12.27 35.17 -8.29
N SER A 399 -12.80 36.00 -9.20
CA SER A 399 -12.81 35.70 -10.64
C SER A 399 -11.40 35.56 -11.23
N ALA A 400 -10.43 36.34 -10.75
CA ALA A 400 -9.03 36.26 -11.17
C ALA A 400 -8.31 35.00 -10.64
N LEU A 401 -8.76 34.46 -9.50
CA LEU A 401 -8.22 33.23 -8.90
C LEU A 401 -8.90 31.95 -9.43
N THR A 402 -10.14 32.03 -9.87
CA THR A 402 -10.94 30.90 -10.39
C THR A 402 -10.87 30.78 -11.91
N VAL A 403 -11.38 29.68 -12.47
CA VAL A 403 -11.41 29.42 -13.92
C VAL A 403 -12.85 29.12 -14.39
N PRO A 404 -13.21 29.43 -15.65
CA PRO A 404 -14.53 29.08 -16.19
C PRO A 404 -14.79 27.57 -16.09
N ALA A 405 -16.03 27.15 -15.84
CA ALA A 405 -16.37 25.73 -15.70
C ALA A 405 -15.97 24.95 -16.96
N ALA A 406 -16.12 25.56 -18.14
CA ALA A 406 -15.74 24.97 -19.42
C ALA A 406 -14.24 24.60 -19.51
N SER A 407 -13.37 25.27 -18.74
CA SER A 407 -11.94 24.98 -18.66
C SER A 407 -11.60 23.90 -17.64
N LEU A 408 -12.47 23.66 -16.66
CA LEU A 408 -12.30 22.58 -15.70
C LEU A 408 -12.59 21.22 -16.38
N PRO A 409 -11.85 20.17 -16.01
CA PRO A 409 -12.22 18.80 -16.36
C PRO A 409 -13.69 18.53 -15.99
N VAL A 410 -14.45 17.90 -16.89
CA VAL A 410 -15.90 17.66 -16.69
C VAL A 410 -16.23 17.05 -15.33
N PRO A 411 -15.49 16.03 -14.82
CA PRO A 411 -15.72 15.52 -13.48
C PRO A 411 -15.74 16.65 -12.45
N LEU A 412 -14.77 17.55 -12.48
CA LEU A 412 -14.55 18.61 -11.48
C LEU A 412 -15.52 19.80 -11.52
N ARG A 413 -16.63 19.72 -12.26
CA ARG A 413 -17.59 20.84 -12.40
C ARG A 413 -18.73 20.80 -11.38
N ALA A 414 -18.94 19.65 -10.72
CA ALA A 414 -20.00 19.44 -9.74
C ALA A 414 -19.45 19.44 -8.29
N ALA A 415 -20.34 19.29 -7.31
CA ALA A 415 -19.96 19.01 -5.93
C ALA A 415 -19.25 17.65 -5.83
N HIS A 416 -18.10 17.61 -5.15
CA HIS A 416 -17.23 16.44 -5.04
C HIS A 416 -16.82 16.22 -3.60
N TRP A 417 -16.37 15.01 -3.31
CA TRP A 417 -15.82 14.65 -2.00
C TRP A 417 -14.40 15.14 -1.87
N HIS A 418 -14.14 15.95 -0.85
CA HIS A 418 -12.82 16.52 -0.57
C HIS A 418 -12.23 15.89 0.68
N PHE A 419 -10.96 15.52 0.60
CA PHE A 419 -10.18 14.99 1.71
C PHE A 419 -9.20 16.03 2.23
N HIS A 420 -8.91 15.98 3.53
CA HIS A 420 -7.72 16.65 4.06
C HIS A 420 -6.45 16.08 3.39
N PRO A 421 -5.67 16.87 2.63
CA PRO A 421 -4.64 16.31 1.76
C PRO A 421 -3.57 15.50 2.49
N GLN A 422 -3.12 15.97 3.65
CA GLN A 422 -2.09 15.27 4.43
C GLN A 422 -2.62 13.97 5.05
N GLU A 423 -3.89 13.93 5.47
CA GLU A 423 -4.45 12.72 6.07
C GLU A 423 -4.73 11.68 4.99
N PHE A 424 -5.22 12.09 3.82
CA PHE A 424 -5.36 11.20 2.66
C PHE A 424 -4.02 10.55 2.30
N ILE A 425 -2.95 11.35 2.15
CA ILE A 425 -1.62 10.81 1.83
C ILE A 425 -1.15 9.86 2.93
N ALA A 426 -1.31 10.23 4.20
CA ALA A 426 -0.92 9.38 5.33
C ALA A 426 -1.70 8.05 5.36
N HIS A 427 -3.00 8.09 5.05
CA HIS A 427 -3.86 6.92 4.98
C HIS A 427 -3.48 6.00 3.80
N MET A 428 -3.39 6.55 2.59
CA MET A 428 -3.10 5.78 1.37
C MET A 428 -1.69 5.16 1.39
N ARG A 429 -0.73 5.74 2.14
CA ARG A 429 0.61 5.15 2.31
C ARG A 429 0.59 3.77 2.96
N GLN A 430 -0.45 3.44 3.72
CA GLN A 430 -0.63 2.14 4.40
C GLN A 430 -1.07 1.02 3.44
N CYS A 431 -1.68 1.37 2.30
CA CYS A 431 -2.24 0.38 1.37
C CYS A 431 -1.17 -0.52 0.75
N SER A 432 -0.07 0.08 0.31
CA SER A 432 1.08 -0.56 -0.36
C SER A 432 0.76 -1.46 -1.56
N TRP A 433 -0.47 -1.44 -2.06
CA TRP A 433 -0.85 -2.03 -3.33
C TRP A 433 -0.24 -1.23 -4.48
N LEU A 434 0.28 -1.93 -5.48
CA LEU A 434 0.80 -1.34 -6.70
C LEU A 434 -0.18 -1.59 -7.84
N SER A 435 -0.71 -0.52 -8.42
CA SER A 435 -1.47 -0.59 -9.68
C SER A 435 -0.61 -1.18 -10.80
N GLU A 436 -1.22 -1.57 -11.92
CA GLU A 436 -0.47 -2.07 -13.09
C GLU A 436 0.63 -1.10 -13.53
N ALA A 437 0.29 0.19 -13.56
CA ALA A 437 1.18 1.27 -13.94
C ALA A 437 2.40 1.38 -13.00
N GLU A 438 2.19 1.27 -11.70
CA GLU A 438 3.26 1.33 -10.69
C GLU A 438 4.09 0.05 -10.66
N MET A 439 3.45 -1.11 -10.82
CA MET A 439 4.12 -2.40 -10.87
C MET A 439 5.12 -2.46 -12.03
N ALA A 440 4.76 -1.95 -13.21
CA ALA A 440 5.67 -1.84 -14.36
C ALA A 440 6.90 -0.94 -14.07
N LEU A 441 6.75 0.09 -13.24
CA LEU A 441 7.83 1.01 -12.87
C LEU A 441 8.82 0.40 -11.86
N THR A 442 8.48 -0.73 -11.25
CA THR A 442 9.42 -1.48 -10.39
C THR A 442 10.56 -2.12 -11.19
N LEU A 443 10.41 -2.28 -12.51
CA LEU A 443 11.46 -2.77 -13.39
C LEU A 443 12.27 -1.58 -13.95
N PRO A 444 13.60 -1.53 -13.73
CA PRO A 444 14.45 -0.51 -14.35
C PRO A 444 14.44 -0.63 -15.88
N LYS A 445 14.61 0.48 -16.59
CA LYS A 445 14.74 0.48 -18.06
C LYS A 445 15.93 -0.38 -18.55
N HIS A 446 17.03 -0.34 -17.81
CA HIS A 446 18.27 -1.07 -18.11
C HIS A 446 18.58 -2.05 -16.99
N MET A 447 18.25 -3.33 -17.22
CA MET A 447 18.33 -4.35 -16.17
C MET A 447 19.64 -5.15 -16.18
N PHE A 448 20.46 -5.05 -17.22
CA PHE A 448 21.71 -5.81 -17.34
C PHE A 448 22.92 -4.93 -17.07
N TYR A 449 23.95 -5.50 -16.46
CA TYR A 449 25.20 -4.81 -16.12
C TYR A 449 26.39 -5.53 -16.75
N ASN A 450 27.46 -4.77 -17.03
CA ASN A 450 28.68 -5.33 -17.56
C ASN A 450 29.30 -6.36 -16.61
N ALA A 451 29.80 -7.46 -17.17
CA ALA A 451 30.40 -8.56 -16.41
C ALA A 451 31.75 -8.21 -15.76
N ALA A 452 32.39 -7.12 -16.22
CA ALA A 452 33.68 -6.62 -15.73
C ALA A 452 33.67 -5.08 -15.67
N GLY A 453 34.69 -4.51 -15.02
CA GLY A 453 34.84 -3.07 -14.81
C GLY A 453 34.78 -2.66 -13.34
N ASN A 454 35.38 -1.50 -13.02
CA ASN A 454 35.28 -0.84 -11.72
C ASN A 454 35.16 0.68 -11.92
N PRO A 455 33.95 1.26 -11.88
CA PRO A 455 32.68 0.61 -11.56
C PRO A 455 32.13 -0.28 -12.68
N ARG A 456 31.30 -1.27 -12.33
CA ARG A 456 30.40 -1.93 -13.30
C ARG A 456 29.26 -0.98 -13.66
N THR A 457 28.81 -1.01 -14.91
CA THR A 457 27.79 -0.08 -15.43
C THR A 457 26.65 -0.82 -16.13
N ALA A 458 25.48 -0.21 -16.17
CA ALA A 458 24.32 -0.75 -16.90
C ALA A 458 24.59 -0.78 -18.41
N ILE A 459 24.11 -1.81 -19.10
CA ILE A 459 24.17 -1.93 -20.55
C ILE A 459 23.03 -1.10 -21.15
N THR A 460 23.35 -0.02 -21.85
CA THR A 460 22.38 0.95 -22.39
C THR A 460 22.16 0.82 -23.89
N THR A 461 22.56 -0.30 -24.50
CA THR A 461 22.33 -0.58 -25.91
C THR A 461 20.82 -0.53 -26.22
N ASN A 462 20.43 0.30 -27.17
CA ASN A 462 19.03 0.53 -27.49
C ASN A 462 18.45 -0.60 -28.35
N ASN A 463 18.07 -1.71 -27.71
CA ASN A 463 17.38 -2.84 -28.33
C ASN A 463 16.47 -3.55 -27.32
N ALA A 464 15.66 -4.49 -27.79
CA ALA A 464 14.68 -5.22 -26.96
C ALA A 464 15.31 -6.10 -25.87
N THR A 465 16.62 -6.39 -25.94
CA THR A 465 17.34 -7.16 -24.93
C THR A 465 17.71 -6.29 -23.73
N TYR A 466 18.30 -5.10 -23.99
CA TYR A 466 18.92 -4.27 -22.96
C TYR A 466 18.11 -3.02 -22.58
N THR A 467 17.07 -2.70 -23.34
CA THR A 467 16.18 -1.56 -23.08
C THR A 467 14.73 -2.05 -22.95
N LEU A 468 14.19 -1.94 -21.75
CA LEU A 468 12.82 -2.29 -21.42
C LEU A 468 11.89 -1.09 -21.65
N THR A 469 10.79 -1.29 -22.37
CA THR A 469 9.71 -0.30 -22.50
C THR A 469 8.62 -0.56 -21.46
N ARG A 470 7.86 0.47 -21.10
CA ARG A 470 6.72 0.34 -20.18
C ARG A 470 5.71 -0.72 -20.64
N GLN A 471 5.40 -0.77 -21.93
CA GLN A 471 4.50 -1.78 -22.48
C GLN A 471 5.03 -3.20 -22.23
N THR A 472 6.30 -3.45 -22.51
CA THR A 472 6.92 -4.77 -22.27
C THR A 472 6.96 -5.09 -20.78
N ALA A 473 7.24 -4.11 -19.91
CA ALA A 473 7.21 -4.29 -18.47
C ALA A 473 5.81 -4.70 -17.97
N THR A 474 4.77 -3.98 -18.41
CA THR A 474 3.38 -4.31 -18.13
C THR A 474 3.03 -5.72 -18.60
N THR A 475 3.36 -6.08 -19.85
CA THR A 475 3.07 -7.41 -20.39
C THR A 475 3.77 -8.54 -19.62
N ARG A 476 5.01 -8.33 -19.16
CA ARG A 476 5.75 -9.34 -18.37
C ARG A 476 5.09 -9.63 -17.01
N LEU A 477 4.43 -8.63 -16.43
CA LEU A 477 3.86 -8.70 -15.08
C LEU A 477 2.36 -8.99 -15.07
N ALA A 478 1.67 -8.85 -16.22
CA ALA A 478 0.21 -8.87 -16.33
C ALA A 478 -0.46 -10.01 -15.55
N THR A 479 -0.02 -11.26 -15.77
CA THR A 479 -0.60 -12.45 -15.14
C THR A 479 -0.31 -12.56 -13.64
N HIS A 480 0.76 -11.91 -13.15
CA HIS A 480 1.25 -12.06 -11.78
C HIS A 480 1.07 -10.81 -10.93
N ARG A 481 0.57 -9.69 -11.47
CA ARG A 481 0.45 -8.42 -10.71
C ARG A 481 -0.40 -8.56 -9.44
N ILE A 482 -1.55 -9.24 -9.54
CA ILE A 482 -2.47 -9.43 -8.41
C ILE A 482 -1.87 -10.44 -7.42
N PRO A 483 -1.47 -11.66 -7.85
CA PRO A 483 -0.73 -12.59 -6.99
C PRO A 483 0.48 -12.00 -6.25
N LEU A 484 1.26 -11.15 -6.92
CA LEU A 484 2.44 -10.52 -6.33
C LEU A 484 2.05 -9.49 -5.26
N ASN A 485 1.03 -8.67 -5.50
CA ASN A 485 0.50 -7.76 -4.49
C ASN A 485 -0.05 -8.52 -3.26
N VAL A 486 -0.77 -9.63 -3.48
CA VAL A 486 -1.23 -10.51 -2.39
C VAL A 486 -0.04 -11.07 -1.62
N CYS A 487 0.98 -11.58 -2.31
CA CYS A 487 2.22 -12.07 -1.69
C CYS A 487 2.94 -10.98 -0.86
N ILE A 488 3.10 -9.78 -1.41
CA ILE A 488 3.68 -8.63 -0.70
C ILE A 488 2.90 -8.35 0.59
N ARG A 489 1.57 -8.30 0.52
CA ARG A 489 0.72 -8.04 1.67
C ARG A 489 0.81 -9.14 2.73
N ARG A 490 0.79 -10.41 2.33
CA ARG A 490 0.89 -11.58 3.23
C ARG A 490 2.24 -11.63 3.97
N TYR A 491 3.34 -11.40 3.26
CA TYR A 491 4.67 -11.77 3.77
C TYR A 491 5.63 -10.60 4.01
N ILE A 492 5.44 -9.46 3.36
CA ILE A 492 6.38 -8.32 3.39
C ILE A 492 5.84 -7.16 4.22
N GLY A 493 4.53 -6.89 4.12
CA GLY A 493 3.86 -5.76 4.78
C GLY A 493 4.02 -4.44 4.03
N SER A 494 3.72 -3.31 4.68
CA SER A 494 3.68 -1.99 4.04
C SER A 494 5.03 -1.28 3.93
N SER A 495 6.11 -1.79 4.56
CA SER A 495 7.45 -1.17 4.48
C SER A 495 7.99 -1.13 3.05
N ARG A 496 8.24 0.10 2.59
CA ARG A 496 8.81 0.38 1.26
C ARG A 496 10.25 -0.09 1.12
N GLN A 497 11.00 -0.14 2.23
CA GLN A 497 12.35 -0.70 2.24
C GLN A 497 12.33 -2.22 2.05
N ARG A 498 11.50 -2.94 2.83
CA ARG A 498 11.35 -4.40 2.66
C ARG A 498 10.90 -4.72 1.25
N LEU A 499 9.90 -4.00 0.73
CA LEU A 499 9.40 -4.15 -0.63
C LEU A 499 10.49 -3.93 -1.69
N ALA A 500 11.30 -2.87 -1.57
CA ALA A 500 12.39 -2.59 -2.48
C ALA A 500 13.45 -3.71 -2.49
N ILE A 501 13.83 -4.22 -1.31
CA ILE A 501 14.80 -5.31 -1.21
C ILE A 501 14.20 -6.61 -1.76
N PHE A 502 12.95 -6.93 -1.43
CA PHE A 502 12.25 -8.12 -1.90
C PHE A 502 12.11 -8.14 -3.43
N LEU A 503 11.59 -7.07 -4.04
CA LEU A 503 11.42 -6.98 -5.49
C LEU A 503 12.75 -6.98 -6.24
N ALA A 504 13.84 -6.48 -5.64
CA ALA A 504 15.17 -6.60 -6.21
C ALA A 504 15.61 -8.07 -6.32
N GLN A 505 15.26 -8.90 -5.33
CA GLN A 505 15.54 -10.34 -5.38
C GLN A 505 14.65 -11.04 -6.43
N VAL A 506 13.33 -10.78 -6.39
CA VAL A 506 12.35 -11.34 -7.34
C VAL A 506 12.73 -11.03 -8.79
N THR A 507 13.12 -9.78 -9.07
CA THR A 507 13.49 -9.36 -10.43
C THR A 507 14.66 -10.19 -10.96
N LEU A 508 15.66 -10.54 -10.12
CA LEU A 508 16.72 -11.42 -10.59
C LEU A 508 16.28 -12.88 -10.69
N GLU A 509 15.62 -13.42 -9.67
CA GLU A 509 15.21 -14.84 -9.62
C GLU A 509 14.27 -15.23 -10.76
N THR A 510 13.45 -14.29 -11.24
CA THR A 510 12.54 -14.50 -12.37
C THR A 510 13.17 -14.26 -13.74
N ALA A 511 14.51 -14.11 -13.80
CA ALA A 511 15.23 -13.69 -15.00
C ALA A 511 14.64 -12.40 -15.62
N GLN A 512 14.32 -11.41 -14.76
CA GLN A 512 13.67 -10.15 -15.11
C GLN A 512 12.29 -10.34 -15.74
N TRP A 513 11.52 -11.29 -15.20
CA TRP A 513 10.18 -11.66 -15.68
C TRP A 513 10.15 -12.06 -17.16
N ARG A 514 11.22 -12.68 -17.65
CA ARG A 514 11.32 -13.08 -19.06
C ARG A 514 10.78 -14.50 -19.28
N SER A 515 10.20 -14.69 -20.45
CA SER A 515 9.84 -15.99 -21.02
C SER A 515 10.41 -16.05 -22.44
N GLY A 516 10.93 -17.19 -22.87
CA GLY A 516 11.54 -17.37 -24.19
C GLY A 516 11.70 -18.82 -24.63
N GLY A 517 10.94 -19.25 -25.64
CA GLY A 517 11.06 -20.58 -26.23
C GLY A 517 10.71 -21.73 -25.29
N ASN A 518 10.89 -22.96 -25.77
CA ASN A 518 10.44 -24.16 -25.05
C ASN A 518 11.25 -24.42 -23.77
N MET A 519 12.47 -23.90 -23.63
CA MET A 519 13.40 -24.17 -22.51
C MET A 519 13.55 -23.02 -21.51
N CYS A 520 12.96 -21.85 -21.75
CA CYS A 520 13.07 -20.70 -20.85
C CYS A 520 11.69 -20.13 -20.53
N ARG A 521 10.80 -20.95 -19.98
CA ARG A 521 9.46 -20.55 -19.57
C ARG A 521 9.51 -19.68 -18.30
N LEU A 522 8.65 -18.66 -18.23
CA LEU A 522 8.51 -17.83 -17.03
C LEU A 522 8.19 -18.68 -15.79
N MET A 523 8.70 -18.27 -14.63
CA MET A 523 8.58 -18.99 -13.35
C MET A 523 9.21 -20.39 -13.34
N HIS A 524 10.01 -20.77 -14.34
CA HIS A 524 10.75 -22.02 -14.37
C HIS A 524 12.24 -21.75 -14.55
N GLU A 525 13.07 -22.50 -13.82
CA GLU A 525 14.50 -22.56 -14.07
C GLU A 525 14.72 -22.97 -15.53
N TRP A 526 15.57 -22.21 -16.23
CA TRP A 526 15.83 -22.49 -17.62
C TRP A 526 16.46 -23.87 -17.77
N TYR A 527 16.05 -24.60 -18.82
CA TYR A 527 16.41 -26.00 -19.07
C TYR A 527 15.87 -27.02 -18.05
N TYR A 528 14.92 -26.65 -17.19
CA TYR A 528 14.11 -27.58 -16.40
C TYR A 528 14.92 -28.62 -15.61
N GLY A 529 16.01 -28.18 -14.96
CA GLY A 529 16.88 -29.04 -14.16
C GLY A 529 17.75 -29.99 -14.97
N GLN A 530 18.02 -29.69 -16.24
CA GLN A 530 19.01 -30.40 -17.04
C GLN A 530 20.38 -30.36 -16.35
N TYR A 531 21.09 -31.50 -16.36
CA TYR A 531 22.43 -31.55 -15.79
C TYR A 531 23.35 -30.50 -16.43
N SER A 532 24.07 -29.77 -15.58
CA SER A 532 25.08 -28.79 -15.97
C SER A 532 26.35 -28.99 -15.17
N ALA A 533 27.49 -29.12 -15.83
CA ALA A 533 28.79 -29.14 -15.16
C ALA A 533 29.10 -27.81 -14.44
N ALA A 534 28.48 -26.70 -14.87
CA ALA A 534 28.59 -25.39 -14.21
C ALA A 534 27.72 -25.30 -12.95
N ASN A 535 26.70 -26.14 -12.83
CA ASN A 535 25.89 -26.28 -11.63
C ASN A 535 25.63 -27.78 -11.34
N PRO A 536 26.62 -28.52 -10.79
CA PRO A 536 26.51 -29.95 -10.59
C PRO A 536 25.34 -30.39 -9.70
N ALA A 537 24.78 -29.48 -8.88
CA ALA A 537 23.63 -29.76 -8.04
C ALA A 537 22.38 -30.17 -8.85
N THR A 538 22.29 -29.77 -10.13
CA THR A 538 21.25 -30.19 -11.10
C THR A 538 21.08 -31.71 -11.17
N GLN A 539 22.16 -32.48 -10.98
CA GLN A 539 22.11 -33.94 -10.97
C GLN A 539 21.29 -34.52 -9.82
N TYR A 540 21.09 -33.75 -8.74
CA TYR A 540 20.43 -34.20 -7.53
C TYR A 540 19.00 -33.69 -7.41
N TYR A 541 18.76 -32.40 -7.64
CA TYR A 541 17.40 -31.86 -7.57
C TYR A 541 16.55 -32.24 -8.78
N THR A 542 17.15 -32.47 -9.95
CA THR A 542 16.51 -33.03 -11.15
C THR A 542 15.15 -32.38 -11.49
N ALA A 543 14.02 -33.06 -11.27
CA ALA A 543 12.65 -32.57 -11.52
C ALA A 543 12.19 -31.44 -10.56
N PHE A 544 12.88 -31.28 -9.44
CA PHE A 544 12.67 -30.25 -8.42
C PHE A 544 13.58 -29.04 -8.65
N TYR A 545 13.72 -28.65 -9.92
CA TYR A 545 14.38 -27.43 -10.35
C TYR A 545 13.59 -26.18 -9.92
N GLY A 546 14.20 -25.01 -10.02
CA GLY A 546 13.62 -23.75 -9.56
C GLY A 546 12.24 -23.44 -10.17
N ARG A 547 11.22 -23.16 -9.34
CA ARG A 547 9.94 -22.60 -9.79
C ARG A 547 9.45 -21.43 -8.95
N GLY A 548 8.63 -20.57 -9.53
CA GLY A 548 8.05 -19.40 -8.87
C GLY A 548 9.02 -18.22 -8.71
N ILE A 549 8.57 -17.18 -8.00
CA ILE A 549 9.26 -15.88 -7.95
C ILE A 549 10.58 -15.88 -7.17
N MET A 550 10.85 -16.94 -6.39
CA MET A 550 12.10 -17.18 -5.66
C MET A 550 12.76 -18.51 -6.04
N GLN A 551 12.37 -19.12 -7.17
CA GLN A 551 12.99 -20.35 -7.69
C GLN A 551 13.08 -21.46 -6.64
N LEU A 552 11.94 -21.85 -6.06
CA LEU A 552 11.85 -22.97 -5.11
C LEU A 552 12.48 -24.22 -5.74
N THR A 553 13.52 -24.77 -5.09
CA THR A 553 14.38 -25.84 -5.63
C THR A 553 14.58 -26.91 -4.56
N TRP A 554 14.80 -28.17 -4.94
CA TRP A 554 14.90 -29.37 -4.08
C TRP A 554 13.58 -29.92 -3.55
N ALA A 555 13.45 -31.25 -3.51
CA ALA A 555 12.22 -31.92 -3.09
C ALA A 555 11.81 -31.55 -1.65
N GLY A 556 12.74 -31.20 -0.77
CA GLY A 556 12.43 -30.75 0.59
C GLY A 556 11.67 -29.44 0.61
N ASN A 557 12.12 -28.44 -0.15
CA ASN A 557 11.43 -27.15 -0.20
C ASN A 557 10.04 -27.26 -0.85
N TYR A 558 9.90 -28.08 -1.89
CA TYR A 558 8.59 -28.39 -2.47
C TYR A 558 7.69 -29.10 -1.46
N LYS A 559 8.22 -30.11 -0.74
CA LYS A 559 7.48 -30.85 0.29
C LYS A 559 6.93 -29.89 1.34
N ASP A 560 7.78 -29.02 1.88
CA ASP A 560 7.43 -28.13 2.99
C ASP A 560 6.41 -27.07 2.54
N TYR A 561 6.53 -26.52 1.34
CA TYR A 561 5.50 -25.63 0.77
C TYR A 561 4.18 -26.35 0.51
N GLY A 562 4.22 -27.57 -0.02
CA GLY A 562 3.03 -28.40 -0.22
C GLY A 562 2.31 -28.72 1.09
N GLU A 563 3.05 -28.94 2.18
CA GLU A 563 2.51 -29.16 3.53
C GLU A 563 1.95 -27.86 4.13
N PHE A 564 2.64 -26.74 3.96
CA PHE A 564 2.16 -25.41 4.37
C PHE A 564 0.78 -25.08 3.79
N ARG A 565 0.56 -25.41 2.51
CA ARG A 565 -0.73 -25.21 1.80
C ARG A 565 -1.68 -26.40 1.85
N ALA A 566 -1.24 -27.55 2.35
CA ALA A 566 -1.92 -28.83 2.24
C ALA A 566 -2.39 -29.15 0.80
N LEU A 567 -1.48 -29.00 -0.18
CA LEU A 567 -1.79 -29.24 -1.58
C LEU A 567 -2.24 -30.69 -1.81
N PRO A 568 -3.29 -30.92 -2.62
CA PRO A 568 -3.81 -32.26 -2.85
C PRO A 568 -2.79 -33.14 -3.57
N ASN A 569 -2.85 -34.44 -3.29
CA ASN A 569 -2.08 -35.44 -4.00
C ASN A 569 -2.39 -35.44 -5.50
N HIS A 570 -1.37 -35.70 -6.32
CA HIS A 570 -1.50 -35.81 -7.77
C HIS A 570 -1.97 -37.20 -8.19
N THR A 571 -2.79 -37.26 -9.23
CA THR A 571 -3.23 -38.50 -9.87
C THR A 571 -2.83 -38.50 -11.34
N GLY A 572 -2.18 -39.57 -11.80
CA GLY A 572 -1.72 -39.71 -13.18
C GLY A 572 -0.23 -39.40 -13.35
N ALA A 573 0.17 -39.12 -14.58
CA ALA A 573 1.55 -38.78 -14.90
C ALA A 573 1.87 -37.35 -14.45
N TYR A 574 3.05 -37.15 -13.86
CA TYR A 574 3.58 -35.81 -13.54
C TYR A 574 4.04 -35.11 -14.82
N GLU A 575 3.92 -33.80 -14.88
CA GLU A 575 4.43 -33.02 -16.01
C GLU A 575 5.95 -33.16 -16.11
N GLU A 576 6.44 -33.54 -17.29
CA GLU A 576 7.87 -33.68 -17.59
C GLU A 576 8.25 -32.81 -18.78
N ARG A 577 8.88 -31.67 -18.49
CA ARG A 577 9.22 -30.65 -19.49
C ARG A 577 10.54 -30.89 -20.22
N LEU A 578 11.47 -31.65 -19.64
CA LEU A 578 12.81 -31.85 -20.21
C LEU A 578 12.86 -33.10 -21.09
N THR A 579 12.31 -34.21 -20.60
CA THR A 579 12.33 -35.51 -21.27
C THR A 579 10.93 -36.09 -21.37
N PRO A 580 10.02 -35.57 -22.23
CA PRO A 580 8.62 -35.98 -22.24
C PRO A 580 8.38 -37.49 -22.45
N ALA A 581 9.34 -38.20 -23.06
CA ALA A 581 9.28 -39.66 -23.22
C ALA A 581 9.70 -40.46 -21.95
N SER A 582 10.27 -39.80 -20.94
CA SER A 582 10.80 -40.42 -19.72
C SER A 582 10.64 -39.49 -18.52
N HIS A 583 9.60 -39.72 -17.73
CA HIS A 583 9.24 -38.89 -16.59
C HIS A 583 10.21 -39.11 -15.43
N ARG A 584 10.81 -38.03 -14.92
CA ARG A 584 11.70 -38.11 -13.75
C ARG A 584 10.95 -38.39 -12.44
N ILE A 585 9.69 -37.96 -12.34
CA ILE A 585 8.81 -38.28 -11.20
C ILE A 585 7.88 -39.44 -11.58
N THR A 586 8.01 -40.56 -10.85
CA THR A 586 7.19 -41.77 -11.02
C THR A 586 6.74 -42.30 -9.66
N ALA A 587 5.93 -43.36 -9.66
CA ALA A 587 5.49 -44.02 -8.42
C ALA A 587 6.65 -44.59 -7.58
N THR A 588 7.83 -44.83 -8.18
CA THR A 588 8.96 -45.49 -7.53
C THR A 588 10.25 -44.67 -7.56
N SER A 589 10.30 -43.55 -8.29
CA SER A 589 11.51 -42.73 -8.36
C SER A 589 11.80 -42.04 -7.01
N ARG A 590 13.10 -41.90 -6.71
CA ARG A 590 13.60 -41.33 -5.45
C ARG A 590 14.30 -40.00 -5.69
N HIS A 591 14.01 -39.04 -4.83
CA HIS A 591 14.44 -37.65 -5.00
C HIS A 591 15.06 -37.11 -3.73
N TYR A 592 16.18 -36.41 -3.85
CA TYR A 592 16.89 -35.81 -2.73
C TYR A 592 16.11 -34.63 -2.15
N LEU A 593 15.92 -34.63 -0.83
CA LEU A 593 15.31 -33.52 -0.10
C LEU A 593 16.22 -32.28 -0.04
N SER A 594 17.53 -32.51 -0.03
CA SER A 594 18.58 -31.49 -0.04
C SER A 594 19.87 -32.09 -0.63
N ASN A 595 20.94 -31.29 -0.72
CA ASN A 595 22.21 -31.74 -1.25
C ASN A 595 22.77 -32.95 -0.47
N PRO A 596 23.13 -34.05 -1.13
CA PRO A 596 23.68 -35.23 -0.44
C PRO A 596 24.99 -34.95 0.31
N ASN A 597 25.80 -33.98 -0.15
CA ASN A 597 27.02 -33.59 0.56
C ASN A 597 26.73 -32.92 1.92
N ASP A 598 25.51 -32.40 2.08
CA ASP A 598 25.02 -31.78 3.31
C ASP A 598 24.14 -32.76 4.12
N GLY A 599 24.24 -34.08 3.85
CA GLY A 599 23.47 -35.12 4.53
C GLY A 599 22.05 -35.32 3.97
N GLY A 600 21.77 -34.84 2.76
CA GLY A 600 20.46 -34.94 2.13
C GLY A 600 19.98 -36.39 1.92
N THR A 601 18.80 -36.70 2.45
CA THR A 601 18.14 -38.01 2.27
C THR A 601 17.18 -37.99 1.08
N GLN A 602 16.90 -39.16 0.52
CA GLN A 602 15.93 -39.30 -0.58
C GLN A 602 14.55 -39.78 -0.13
N ILE A 603 13.49 -39.29 -0.76
CA ILE A 603 12.11 -39.74 -0.59
C ILE A 603 11.50 -40.19 -1.92
N THR A 604 10.43 -40.99 -1.86
CA THR A 604 9.51 -41.15 -2.98
C THR A 604 8.51 -40.00 -2.96
N TRP A 605 8.42 -39.24 -4.04
CA TRP A 605 7.53 -38.07 -4.11
C TRP A 605 6.06 -38.45 -4.26
N SER A 606 5.77 -39.44 -5.11
CA SER A 606 4.40 -39.87 -5.39
C SER A 606 3.70 -40.38 -4.12
N PRO A 607 2.43 -40.01 -3.87
CA PRO A 607 1.50 -39.30 -4.76
C PRO A 607 1.37 -37.79 -4.50
N ARG A 608 2.38 -37.09 -3.98
CA ARG A 608 2.27 -35.64 -3.68
C ARG A 608 1.95 -34.82 -4.94
N TYR A 609 1.48 -33.59 -4.76
CA TYR A 609 1.13 -32.66 -5.83
C TYR A 609 2.22 -32.55 -6.92
N ASP A 610 1.83 -32.19 -8.14
CA ASP A 610 2.78 -31.98 -9.23
C ASP A 610 3.63 -30.71 -9.00
N PRO A 611 4.97 -30.80 -8.90
CA PRO A 611 5.84 -29.63 -8.75
C PRO A 611 5.59 -28.54 -9.80
N ASP A 612 5.16 -28.91 -11.01
CA ASP A 612 4.90 -27.97 -12.10
C ASP A 612 3.77 -26.99 -11.80
N TYR A 613 2.83 -27.37 -10.91
CA TYR A 613 1.78 -26.49 -10.41
C TYR A 613 2.31 -25.15 -9.87
N ILE A 614 3.49 -25.13 -9.24
CA ILE A 614 4.10 -23.90 -8.71
C ILE A 614 4.49 -22.94 -9.84
N GLY A 615 4.99 -23.46 -10.97
CA GLY A 615 5.42 -22.63 -12.09
C GLY A 615 4.26 -22.15 -12.96
N GLU A 616 3.16 -22.90 -13.00
CA GLU A 616 2.00 -22.60 -13.87
C GLU A 616 0.89 -21.80 -13.19
N ASN A 617 0.70 -21.96 -11.88
CA ASN A 617 -0.33 -21.24 -11.15
C ASN A 617 0.21 -19.89 -10.64
N PRO A 618 -0.27 -18.73 -11.12
CA PRO A 618 0.31 -17.43 -10.78
C PRO A 618 0.29 -17.11 -9.28
N HIS A 619 -0.76 -17.54 -8.58
CA HIS A 619 -0.83 -17.42 -7.12
C HIS A 619 0.27 -18.23 -6.47
N SER A 620 0.38 -19.53 -6.77
CA SER A 620 1.38 -20.42 -6.18
C SER A 620 2.82 -20.04 -6.54
N ALA A 621 3.05 -19.51 -7.74
CA ALA A 621 4.33 -18.97 -8.16
C ALA A 621 4.79 -17.82 -7.25
N CYS A 622 3.87 -16.92 -6.88
CA CYS A 622 4.17 -15.81 -5.98
C CYS A 622 4.21 -16.24 -4.51
N ASP A 623 3.24 -17.04 -4.09
CA ASP A 623 3.04 -17.47 -2.72
C ASP A 623 4.19 -18.34 -2.21
N SER A 624 4.66 -19.29 -3.03
CA SER A 624 5.85 -20.11 -2.70
C SER A 624 7.10 -19.27 -2.43
N GLY A 625 7.27 -18.14 -3.14
CA GLY A 625 8.38 -17.23 -2.89
C GLY A 625 8.24 -16.42 -1.60
N GLY A 626 7.02 -15.99 -1.27
CA GLY A 626 6.72 -15.35 0.01
C GLY A 626 6.86 -16.31 1.19
N TYR A 627 6.37 -17.55 1.05
CA TYR A 627 6.58 -18.63 2.01
C TYR A 627 8.07 -18.89 2.23
N TYR A 628 8.86 -19.07 1.15
CA TYR A 628 10.31 -19.24 1.27
C TYR A 628 10.96 -18.10 2.06
N TRP A 629 10.52 -16.86 1.81
CA TRP A 629 11.03 -15.67 2.48
C TRP A 629 10.81 -15.70 4.01
N VAL A 630 9.60 -16.07 4.45
CA VAL A 630 9.28 -16.11 5.87
C VAL A 630 9.71 -17.41 6.56
N ASN A 631 9.93 -18.49 5.80
CA ASN A 631 10.40 -19.79 6.30
C ASN A 631 11.92 -19.94 6.33
N LYS A 632 12.68 -19.03 5.71
CA LYS A 632 14.15 -19.13 5.67
C LYS A 632 14.75 -19.00 7.06
N HIS A 633 15.47 -20.04 7.50
CA HIS A 633 16.26 -20.02 8.74
C HIS A 633 17.67 -19.46 8.52
N PHE A 634 18.13 -18.59 9.42
CA PHE A 634 19.49 -18.07 9.49
C PHE A 634 19.80 -17.53 10.89
N SER A 635 21.04 -17.74 11.36
CA SER A 635 21.53 -17.20 12.65
C SER A 635 20.61 -17.50 13.85
N GLY A 636 19.98 -18.69 13.89
CA GLY A 636 19.08 -19.11 14.98
C GLY A 636 17.66 -18.54 14.90
N HIS A 637 17.32 -17.83 13.82
CA HIS A 637 16.01 -17.24 13.58
C HIS A 637 15.45 -17.64 12.21
N THR A 638 14.16 -17.39 12.01
CA THR A 638 13.47 -17.53 10.73
C THR A 638 12.98 -16.15 10.28
N ASN A 639 12.68 -16.00 8.98
CA ASN A 639 12.09 -14.83 8.32
C ASN A 639 13.11 -13.78 7.87
N ILE A 640 13.30 -13.65 6.55
CA ILE A 640 14.26 -12.72 5.92
C ILE A 640 13.91 -11.25 6.23
N ASN A 641 12.66 -10.92 6.58
CA ASN A 641 12.31 -9.55 6.97
C ASN A 641 13.18 -9.03 8.13
N ARG A 642 13.61 -9.90 9.05
CA ARG A 642 14.55 -9.55 10.13
C ARG A 642 15.87 -8.96 9.58
N ALA A 643 16.35 -9.44 8.45
CA ALA A 643 17.53 -8.87 7.79
C ALA A 643 17.20 -7.57 7.03
N CYS A 644 16.01 -7.47 6.43
CA CYS A 644 15.57 -6.28 5.70
C CYS A 644 15.31 -5.07 6.59
N ASP A 645 15.03 -5.27 7.88
CA ASP A 645 14.73 -4.20 8.82
C ASP A 645 15.97 -3.54 9.44
N ALA A 646 17.15 -4.08 9.14
CA ALA A 646 18.39 -3.34 9.37
C ALA A 646 18.44 -2.08 8.49
N VAL A 647 19.21 -1.08 8.90
CA VAL A 647 19.42 0.14 8.12
C VAL A 647 19.88 -0.22 6.70
N PHE A 648 19.20 0.34 5.69
CA PHE A 648 19.49 0.03 4.28
C PHE A 648 20.95 0.32 3.93
N THR A 649 21.68 -0.72 3.56
CA THR A 649 23.07 -0.65 3.09
C THR A 649 23.33 -1.72 2.03
N THR A 650 24.43 -1.56 1.29
CA THR A 650 24.88 -2.59 0.33
C THR A 650 25.24 -3.91 1.03
N ALA A 651 25.66 -3.86 2.29
CA ALA A 651 25.89 -5.05 3.11
C ALA A 651 24.59 -5.81 3.41
N VAL A 652 23.50 -5.10 3.74
CA VAL A 652 22.17 -5.70 3.97
C VAL A 652 21.65 -6.37 2.70
N VAL A 653 21.72 -5.69 1.55
CA VAL A 653 21.32 -6.29 0.26
C VAL A 653 22.18 -7.53 -0.05
N GLY A 654 23.48 -7.50 0.25
CA GLY A 654 24.38 -8.63 0.09
C GLY A 654 24.08 -9.80 1.05
N GLN A 655 23.65 -9.51 2.28
CA GLN A 655 23.17 -10.53 3.23
C GLN A 655 21.90 -11.19 2.72
N VAL A 656 20.90 -10.40 2.30
CA VAL A 656 19.65 -10.95 1.76
C VAL A 656 19.90 -11.78 0.50
N ASN A 657 20.78 -11.35 -0.40
CA ASN A 657 21.19 -12.14 -1.56
C ASN A 657 21.80 -13.52 -1.16
N ARG A 658 22.58 -13.59 -0.08
CA ARG A 658 23.08 -14.87 0.45
C ARG A 658 21.96 -15.74 0.99
N LEU A 659 20.98 -15.15 1.67
CA LEU A 659 19.81 -15.87 2.18
C LEU A 659 18.95 -16.43 1.05
N VAL A 660 18.84 -15.71 -0.07
CA VAL A 660 18.07 -16.15 -1.23
C VAL A 660 18.82 -17.19 -2.07
N ASN A 661 20.06 -16.92 -2.49
CA ASN A 661 20.76 -17.70 -3.54
C ASN A 661 22.23 -18.06 -3.16
N GLY A 662 22.59 -18.06 -1.88
CA GLY A 662 23.95 -18.40 -1.44
C GLY A 662 25.04 -17.36 -1.77
N GLY A 663 24.72 -16.27 -2.49
CA GLY A 663 25.49 -15.02 -2.51
C GLY A 663 26.23 -14.66 -3.80
N GLY A 664 26.46 -15.60 -4.71
CA GLY A 664 27.27 -15.35 -5.92
C GLY A 664 26.48 -14.77 -7.09
N ASN A 665 25.34 -15.38 -7.41
CA ASN A 665 24.63 -15.13 -8.65
C ASN A 665 23.86 -13.79 -8.66
N GLY A 666 24.14 -12.97 -9.68
CA GLY A 666 23.60 -11.62 -9.90
C GLY A 666 23.68 -10.67 -8.71
N TYR A 667 24.75 -10.78 -7.91
CA TYR A 667 25.01 -9.90 -6.77
C TYR A 667 24.93 -8.41 -7.15
N TYR A 668 25.56 -8.02 -8.27
CA TYR A 668 25.65 -6.62 -8.70
C TYR A 668 24.30 -6.08 -9.17
N GLU A 669 23.56 -6.86 -9.93
CA GLU A 669 22.23 -6.55 -10.42
C GLU A 669 21.26 -6.35 -9.25
N ARG A 670 21.27 -7.22 -8.23
CA ARG A 670 20.43 -7.05 -7.04
C ARG A 670 20.75 -5.76 -6.27
N GLN A 671 22.02 -5.36 -6.19
CA GLN A 671 22.42 -4.07 -5.60
C GLN A 671 21.84 -2.90 -6.39
N ALA A 672 21.96 -2.94 -7.72
CA ALA A 672 21.40 -1.93 -8.59
C ALA A 672 19.87 -1.85 -8.52
N TYR A 673 19.18 -3.00 -8.56
CA TYR A 673 17.72 -3.06 -8.48
C TYR A 673 17.23 -2.54 -7.13
N ALA A 674 17.89 -2.92 -6.04
CA ALA A 674 17.53 -2.43 -4.71
C ALA A 674 17.71 -0.91 -4.61
N ALA A 675 18.82 -0.36 -5.10
CA ALA A 675 19.03 1.09 -5.13
C ALA A 675 17.99 1.82 -6.00
N TYR A 676 17.69 1.29 -7.19
CA TYR A 676 16.63 1.80 -8.07
C TYR A 676 15.27 1.83 -7.37
N LEU A 677 14.88 0.70 -6.76
CA LEU A 677 13.59 0.56 -6.08
C LEU A 677 13.51 1.45 -4.84
N MET A 678 14.60 1.59 -4.08
CA MET A 678 14.67 2.53 -2.97
C MET A 678 14.41 3.96 -3.43
N ARG A 679 14.94 4.39 -4.59
CA ARG A 679 14.65 5.73 -5.13
C ARG A 679 13.17 5.95 -5.38
N TYR A 680 12.49 4.97 -5.97
CA TYR A 680 11.12 5.17 -6.45
C TYR A 680 10.04 4.81 -5.43
N LEU A 681 10.29 3.84 -4.55
CA LEU A 681 9.32 3.41 -3.54
C LEU A 681 9.42 4.19 -2.22
N THR A 682 10.56 4.81 -1.91
CA THR A 682 10.73 5.63 -0.69
C THR A 682 10.59 7.13 -0.96
N GLU A 683 10.89 7.96 0.04
CA GLU A 683 10.81 9.43 -0.03
C GLU A 683 12.06 10.08 -0.67
N ASP A 684 12.96 9.31 -1.29
CA ASP A 684 14.12 9.88 -2.00
C ASP A 684 13.66 10.81 -3.15
N VAL A 685 14.10 12.07 -3.12
CA VAL A 685 13.79 13.12 -4.11
C VAL A 685 14.95 13.38 -5.08
N SER A 686 15.99 12.55 -5.06
CA SER A 686 17.15 12.67 -5.95
C SER A 686 16.75 12.51 -7.43
N VAL A 687 17.36 13.32 -8.29
CA VAL A 687 17.05 13.38 -9.73
C VAL A 687 18.21 12.96 -10.63
N ASP A 688 19.33 12.51 -10.05
CA ASP A 688 20.48 12.03 -10.83
C ASP A 688 20.09 10.83 -11.72
N ALA A 689 20.46 10.87 -13.00
CA ALA A 689 20.17 9.76 -13.91
C ALA A 689 20.96 8.50 -13.56
N THR A 690 22.13 8.66 -12.94
CA THR A 690 22.99 7.56 -12.50
C THR A 690 23.68 7.89 -11.17
N ARG A 691 23.96 6.86 -10.35
CA ARG A 691 24.71 7.00 -9.09
C ARG A 691 25.69 5.84 -8.92
N GLN A 692 26.94 6.16 -8.62
CA GLN A 692 27.91 5.15 -8.19
C GLN A 692 27.68 4.78 -6.72
N ILE A 693 27.60 3.49 -6.42
CA ILE A 693 27.54 2.96 -5.06
C ILE A 693 28.73 2.04 -4.80
N THR A 694 29.30 2.15 -3.61
CA THR A 694 30.42 1.32 -3.16
C THR A 694 29.89 0.03 -2.53
N LEU A 695 30.47 -1.09 -2.92
CA LEU A 695 30.11 -2.42 -2.41
C LEU A 695 31.16 -2.88 -1.39
N PRO A 696 30.80 -3.78 -0.45
CA PRO A 696 31.77 -4.35 0.48
C PRO A 696 32.95 -4.99 -0.26
N ALA A 697 34.17 -4.67 0.18
CA ALA A 697 35.39 -5.23 -0.39
C ALA A 697 35.35 -6.78 -0.33
N PRO A 698 35.88 -7.49 -1.35
CA PRO A 698 36.65 -6.99 -2.50
C PRO A 698 35.80 -6.70 -3.75
N LYS A 699 34.48 -6.48 -3.63
CA LYS A 699 33.61 -6.26 -4.80
C LYS A 699 33.87 -4.88 -5.44
N ALA A 700 33.80 -4.83 -6.77
CA ALA A 700 33.91 -3.57 -7.51
C ALA A 700 32.73 -2.63 -7.18
N ALA A 701 32.91 -1.32 -7.38
CA ALA A 701 31.79 -0.39 -7.33
C ALA A 701 30.81 -0.64 -8.49
N ILE A 702 29.60 -0.11 -8.40
CA ILE A 702 28.59 -0.19 -9.46
C ILE A 702 27.93 1.17 -9.68
N THR A 703 27.75 1.57 -10.94
CA THR A 703 27.00 2.76 -11.34
C THR A 703 25.59 2.37 -11.72
N VAL A 704 24.66 2.63 -10.81
CA VAL A 704 23.23 2.35 -10.97
C VAL A 704 22.61 3.33 -11.95
N ASN A 705 21.78 2.84 -12.87
CA ASN A 705 20.96 3.65 -13.76
C ASN A 705 19.52 3.75 -13.24
N PHE A 706 19.00 4.97 -13.13
CA PHE A 706 17.67 5.25 -12.56
C PHE A 706 16.59 5.51 -13.60
N SER A 707 16.85 5.24 -14.89
CA SER A 707 15.86 5.46 -15.95
C SER A 707 14.65 4.54 -15.77
N ARG A 708 13.44 5.12 -15.79
CA ARG A 708 12.16 4.41 -15.77
C ARG A 708 11.77 3.90 -17.17
N THR A 709 10.92 2.87 -17.21
CA THR A 709 10.42 2.21 -18.43
C THR A 709 9.42 3.03 -19.24
#